data_AF-A0A1G7WXK1-F1
#
_entry.id   AF-A0A1G7WXK1-F1
#
_cell.length_a   1.000
_cell.length_b   1.000
_cell.length_c   1.000
_cell.angle_alpha   90.00
_cell.angle_beta   90.00
_cell.angle_gamma   90.00
#
_symmetry.space_group_name_H-M   'P 1'
#
loop_
_entity.id
_entity.type
_entity.pdbx_description
1 polymer ?
#
loop_
_entity_poly.entity_id
_entity_poly.type
_entity_poly.pdbx_seq_one_letter_code
_entity_poly.pdbx_strand_id
1 'polypeptide(L)'
;MKCFSYLFVILIGWLCTFSNHELGLSRVRAEVLLSHATEKIGHIQDLQYWLEPQGSDDELTLDALRGQLWETSEDSTLNLGSVDKSLWLRFQLDSQLNSESKWIIKLGWPMLQNVSLHVYDNYSHRWLSDMQISNWASYQSGVDPFPHVLPIQIPPHANLEIYIRVESTANLVVPIAIYSDQSYRHWVSSHNLLIGTFFGMLIALLSYNLWLFLFLRDEKYGYYTLYVVCIACYTFATTGVGLAYFWSESSWLNQHIYGMSSTACFLAAALFSREFLNLQQYGGWVLQINYCGRLLWSLMLVAMTLFSNQKLFMFSDFLGVLTCSGAMLSSSYLWYRGDISAKYLTLGWGPLICITGVMLASLLDWFGYWGGILYLQAGGFGVELLFLSMAVAERVSRSRREKLIAQEQALMMENKAQQSYAREAQMQLQWLEMERQTKDILTMEVERKTRELKLALSSLEQANLELSERSHTDALTKVANRGYLDERLLHALQRAQREQQSLAIMMLDIDHFKKLNDDYGHQVGDECLQHVAQLFKQFVTRDCDLVGRYGGEEFCLFILGQTLSTTLDLAENIRQAVSRIECQRYSDISITISIGVCWGIPEPETRVEDLISNADSALYRAKFNGRNRVEYCDEIKDAIIDADLVHL
;
A
#
# COMPACT_ATOMS: atom_id res chain seq x y z
N MET A 1 4.49 -30.71 -9.94
CA MET A 1 4.99 -31.41 -11.15
C MET A 1 5.30 -32.89 -10.90
N LYS A 2 6.13 -33.28 -9.91
CA LYS A 2 6.47 -34.71 -9.69
C LYS A 2 5.26 -35.64 -9.49
N CYS A 3 4.26 -35.28 -8.67
CA CYS A 3 3.03 -36.08 -8.51
C CYS A 3 2.25 -36.28 -9.82
N PHE A 4 2.27 -35.29 -10.71
CA PHE A 4 1.59 -35.39 -12.02
C PHE A 4 2.31 -36.35 -12.97
N SER A 5 3.65 -36.37 -12.94
CA SER A 5 4.42 -37.36 -13.68
C SER A 5 4.08 -38.79 -13.23
N TYR A 6 3.86 -39.01 -11.92
CA TYR A 6 3.42 -40.32 -11.42
C TYR A 6 2.00 -40.67 -11.87
N LEU A 7 1.03 -39.75 -11.76
CA LEU A 7 -0.34 -39.98 -12.22
C LEU A 7 -0.41 -40.24 -13.74
N PHE A 8 0.39 -39.54 -14.53
CA PHE A 8 0.48 -39.76 -15.98
C PHE A 8 1.07 -41.14 -16.32
N VAL A 9 2.12 -41.57 -15.60
CA VAL A 9 2.67 -42.93 -15.76
C VAL A 9 1.65 -44.00 -15.36
N ILE A 10 0.90 -43.78 -14.28
CA ILE A 10 -0.19 -44.67 -13.86
C ILE A 10 -1.26 -44.74 -14.94
N LEU A 11 -1.67 -43.61 -15.53
CA LEU A 11 -2.65 -43.56 -16.61
C LEU A 11 -2.17 -44.26 -17.89
N ILE A 12 -0.90 -44.11 -18.27
CA ILE A 12 -0.32 -44.86 -19.39
C ILE A 12 -0.31 -46.35 -19.08
N GLY A 13 0.10 -46.75 -17.88
CA GLY A 13 0.05 -48.14 -17.44
C GLY A 13 -1.37 -48.72 -17.48
N TRP A 14 -2.35 -47.91 -17.11
CA TRP A 14 -3.78 -48.23 -17.20
C TRP A 14 -4.24 -48.43 -18.65
N LEU A 15 -3.88 -47.52 -19.55
CA LEU A 15 -4.21 -47.64 -20.98
C LEU A 15 -3.50 -48.84 -21.63
N CYS A 16 -2.26 -49.15 -21.24
CA CYS A 16 -1.52 -50.31 -21.73
C CYS A 16 -2.10 -51.64 -21.21
N THR A 17 -2.50 -51.70 -19.94
CA THR A 17 -3.16 -52.90 -19.37
C THR A 17 -4.53 -53.12 -19.99
N PHE A 18 -5.29 -52.05 -20.26
CA PHE A 18 -6.50 -52.10 -21.07
C PHE A 18 -6.24 -52.66 -22.48
N SER A 19 -5.27 -52.08 -23.20
CA SER A 19 -4.89 -52.49 -24.56
C SER A 19 -4.56 -53.99 -24.64
N ASN A 20 -3.76 -54.50 -23.69
CA ASN A 20 -3.41 -55.92 -23.65
C ASN A 20 -4.60 -56.84 -23.32
N HIS A 21 -5.53 -56.40 -22.47
CA HIS A 21 -6.70 -57.19 -22.08
C HIS A 21 -7.75 -57.28 -23.21
N GLU A 22 -7.97 -56.18 -23.95
CA GLU A 22 -8.99 -56.11 -25.00
C GLU A 22 -8.47 -56.50 -26.40
N LEU A 23 -7.24 -56.15 -26.78
CA LEU A 23 -6.64 -56.63 -28.04
C LEU A 23 -6.37 -58.14 -28.01
N GLY A 24 -6.25 -58.73 -26.82
CA GLY A 24 -6.26 -60.19 -26.63
C GLY A 24 -7.63 -60.82 -26.93
N LEU A 25 -8.72 -60.07 -26.75
CA LEU A 25 -10.10 -60.51 -26.99
C LEU A 25 -10.57 -60.28 -28.44
N SER A 26 -10.05 -59.26 -29.16
CA SER A 26 -10.54 -58.88 -30.50
C SER A 26 -10.01 -59.73 -31.68
N ARG A 27 -9.13 -60.70 -31.45
CA ARG A 27 -8.50 -61.55 -32.51
C ARG A 27 -9.04 -62.98 -32.62
N VAL A 28 -10.20 -63.30 -32.05
CA VAL A 28 -10.69 -64.68 -31.96
C VAL A 28 -11.96 -64.91 -32.79
N ARG A 29 -11.79 -65.36 -34.05
CA ARG A 29 -12.86 -66.05 -34.81
C ARG A 29 -12.80 -67.55 -34.51
N ALA A 30 -13.88 -68.18 -34.05
CA ALA A 30 -14.23 -69.60 -34.34
C ALA A 30 -15.49 -70.10 -33.60
N GLU A 31 -16.11 -71.12 -34.21
CA GLU A 31 -17.27 -71.98 -33.89
C GLU A 31 -17.51 -72.34 -32.41
N VAL A 32 -18.80 -72.43 -32.02
CA VAL A 32 -19.25 -72.89 -30.69
C VAL A 32 -19.37 -74.41 -30.70
N LEU A 33 -18.33 -75.09 -30.22
CA LEU A 33 -18.36 -76.51 -29.85
C LEU A 33 -17.77 -76.62 -28.43
N LEU A 34 -18.62 -76.87 -27.43
CA LEU A 34 -18.23 -76.93 -26.01
C LEU A 34 -17.46 -78.22 -25.67
N SER A 35 -16.24 -78.39 -26.17
CA SER A 35 -15.34 -79.48 -25.79
C SER A 35 -14.29 -79.04 -24.75
N HIS A 36 -13.89 -79.99 -23.89
CA HIS A 36 -13.12 -79.76 -22.65
C HIS A 36 -11.89 -78.84 -22.75
N ALA A 37 -11.76 -78.00 -21.72
CA ALA A 37 -10.50 -77.55 -21.13
C ALA A 37 -9.50 -76.89 -22.09
N THR A 38 -9.78 -75.66 -22.50
CA THR A 38 -8.85 -74.52 -22.40
C THR A 38 -9.51 -73.29 -23.02
N GLU A 39 -9.60 -72.22 -22.24
CA GLU A 39 -9.71 -70.82 -22.65
C GLU A 39 -10.00 -70.55 -24.13
N LYS A 40 -11.28 -70.45 -24.51
CA LYS A 40 -11.69 -69.71 -25.72
C LYS A 40 -13.16 -69.32 -25.60
N ILE A 41 -13.38 -68.02 -25.37
CA ILE A 41 -14.69 -67.37 -25.38
C ILE A 41 -14.99 -67.04 -26.85
N GLY A 42 -15.91 -67.78 -27.45
CA GLY A 42 -16.29 -67.68 -28.87
C GLY A 42 -17.68 -67.06 -29.06
N HIS A 43 -17.93 -66.51 -30.25
CA HIS A 43 -19.19 -65.88 -30.67
C HIS A 43 -20.34 -66.89 -30.70
N ILE A 44 -21.53 -66.48 -30.26
CA ILE A 44 -22.77 -67.26 -30.36
C ILE A 44 -23.09 -67.52 -31.85
N GLN A 45 -23.16 -68.78 -32.26
CA GLN A 45 -23.66 -69.14 -33.59
C GLN A 45 -25.18 -69.03 -33.63
N ASP A 46 -25.71 -68.56 -34.75
CA ASP A 46 -27.15 -68.41 -35.00
C ASP A 46 -27.88 -67.56 -33.96
N LEU A 47 -27.27 -66.42 -33.56
CA LEU A 47 -27.97 -65.44 -32.74
C LEU A 47 -29.18 -64.93 -33.52
N GLN A 48 -30.35 -65.28 -33.02
CA GLN A 48 -31.63 -64.90 -33.55
C GLN A 48 -32.24 -63.82 -32.69
N TYR A 49 -32.90 -62.85 -33.31
CA TYR A 49 -33.62 -61.82 -32.58
C TYR A 49 -35.03 -61.63 -33.12
N TRP A 50 -35.90 -61.17 -32.25
CA TRP A 50 -37.29 -60.86 -32.56
C TRP A 50 -37.71 -59.60 -31.79
N LEU A 51 -38.29 -58.65 -32.52
CA LEU A 51 -38.79 -57.40 -31.93
C LEU A 51 -40.28 -57.54 -31.65
N GLU A 52 -40.64 -57.44 -30.38
CA GLU A 52 -42.02 -57.56 -29.91
C GLU A 52 -42.90 -56.43 -30.51
N PRO A 53 -43.97 -56.73 -31.25
CA PRO A 53 -44.88 -55.72 -31.78
C PRO A 53 -45.55 -54.92 -30.65
N GLN A 54 -45.66 -53.59 -30.79
CA GLN A 54 -46.36 -52.78 -29.79
C GLN A 54 -47.85 -53.17 -29.70
N GLY A 55 -48.33 -53.46 -28.49
CA GLY A 55 -49.75 -53.71 -28.19
C GLY A 55 -50.16 -55.17 -28.02
N SER A 56 -49.22 -56.11 -27.85
CA SER A 56 -49.55 -57.48 -27.41
C SER A 56 -49.77 -57.52 -25.89
N ASP A 57 -50.99 -57.23 -25.45
CA ASP A 57 -51.43 -57.41 -24.05
C ASP A 57 -51.67 -58.89 -23.68
N ASP A 58 -51.59 -59.80 -24.65
CA ASP A 58 -51.56 -61.24 -24.37
C ASP A 58 -50.15 -61.63 -23.95
N GLU A 59 -49.98 -62.07 -22.69
CA GLU A 59 -48.77 -62.78 -22.25
C GLU A 59 -48.48 -63.92 -23.24
N LEU A 60 -47.53 -63.70 -24.15
CA LEU A 60 -47.05 -64.72 -25.07
C LEU A 60 -46.57 -65.89 -24.21
N THR A 61 -47.27 -67.02 -24.29
CA THR A 61 -46.83 -68.24 -23.63
C THR A 61 -45.46 -68.62 -24.20
N LEU A 62 -44.55 -69.09 -23.34
CA LEU A 62 -43.17 -69.45 -23.74
C LEU A 62 -43.13 -70.45 -24.92
N ASP A 63 -44.17 -71.25 -25.10
CA ASP A 63 -44.29 -72.18 -26.22
C ASP A 63 -44.69 -71.47 -27.54
N ALA A 64 -45.46 -70.37 -27.49
CA ALA A 64 -45.81 -69.57 -28.66
C ALA A 64 -44.61 -68.77 -29.23
N LEU A 65 -43.63 -68.45 -28.38
CA LEU A 65 -42.36 -67.81 -28.77
C LEU A 65 -41.53 -68.66 -29.75
N ARG A 66 -41.59 -69.99 -29.62
CA ARG A 66 -40.85 -70.91 -30.51
C ARG A 66 -41.36 -70.90 -31.95
N GLY A 67 -42.63 -70.51 -32.16
CA GLY A 67 -43.28 -70.45 -33.47
C GLY A 67 -43.15 -69.12 -34.22
N GLN A 68 -42.49 -68.12 -33.62
CA GLN A 68 -42.29 -66.82 -34.26
C GLN A 68 -41.26 -66.86 -35.39
N LEU A 69 -41.33 -65.88 -36.30
CA LEU A 69 -40.31 -65.66 -37.33
C LEU A 69 -39.16 -64.85 -36.74
N TRP A 70 -38.01 -65.48 -36.58
CA TRP A 70 -36.80 -64.87 -36.02
C TRP A 70 -35.88 -64.36 -37.11
N GLU A 71 -35.27 -63.20 -36.89
CA GLU A 71 -34.24 -62.64 -37.77
C GLU A 71 -32.86 -63.11 -37.29
N THR A 72 -32.00 -63.58 -38.21
CA THR A 72 -30.64 -64.02 -37.89
C THR A 72 -29.66 -62.85 -37.94
N SER A 73 -28.85 -62.68 -36.89
CA SER A 73 -27.74 -61.74 -36.87
C SER A 73 -26.42 -62.48 -37.12
N GLU A 74 -25.59 -61.94 -38.02
CA GLU A 74 -24.23 -62.45 -38.26
C GLU A 74 -23.23 -61.96 -37.19
N ASP A 75 -23.57 -60.90 -36.46
CA ASP A 75 -22.74 -60.28 -35.44
C ASP A 75 -23.14 -60.72 -34.02
N SER A 76 -22.15 -60.93 -33.14
CA SER A 76 -22.41 -61.27 -31.72
C SER A 76 -22.94 -60.12 -30.89
N THR A 77 -22.79 -58.89 -31.37
CA THR A 77 -23.25 -57.68 -30.69
C THR A 77 -24.40 -57.11 -31.49
N LEU A 78 -25.62 -57.39 -31.05
CA LEU A 78 -26.79 -56.82 -31.69
C LEU A 78 -26.93 -55.36 -31.27
N ASN A 79 -26.80 -54.46 -32.26
CA ASN A 79 -27.03 -53.04 -32.10
C ASN A 79 -28.24 -52.63 -32.95
N LEU A 80 -29.39 -52.49 -32.31
CA LEU A 80 -30.60 -52.04 -33.00
C LEU A 80 -30.83 -50.53 -32.86
N GLY A 81 -29.85 -49.81 -32.29
CA GLY A 81 -29.97 -48.40 -31.99
C GLY A 81 -31.15 -48.11 -31.06
N SER A 82 -31.96 -47.11 -31.42
CA SER A 82 -33.14 -46.74 -30.65
C SER A 82 -34.38 -47.51 -31.13
N VAL A 83 -34.78 -48.53 -30.36
CA VAL A 83 -36.06 -49.22 -30.57
C VAL A 83 -36.94 -49.08 -29.33
N ASP A 84 -38.20 -48.65 -29.53
CA ASP A 84 -39.26 -48.53 -28.51
C ASP A 84 -39.99 -49.88 -28.26
N LYS A 85 -39.32 -51.02 -28.49
CA LYS A 85 -39.89 -52.38 -28.43
C LYS A 85 -39.02 -53.30 -27.57
N SER A 86 -39.65 -54.26 -26.90
CA SER A 86 -38.91 -55.32 -26.21
C SER A 86 -38.21 -56.21 -27.23
N LEU A 87 -36.97 -56.55 -26.93
CA LEU A 87 -36.15 -57.40 -27.78
C LEU A 87 -36.08 -58.80 -27.18
N TRP A 88 -36.45 -59.79 -27.95
CA TRP A 88 -36.18 -61.19 -27.65
C TRP A 88 -34.95 -61.65 -28.41
N LEU A 89 -34.06 -62.34 -27.71
CA LEU A 89 -32.86 -62.96 -28.25
C LEU A 89 -32.97 -64.47 -28.05
N ARG A 90 -32.60 -65.23 -29.07
CA ARG A 90 -32.59 -66.68 -29.06
C ARG A 90 -31.27 -67.18 -29.58
N PHE A 91 -30.69 -68.16 -28.90
CA PHE A 91 -29.55 -68.91 -29.41
C PHE A 91 -29.51 -70.31 -28.84
N GLN A 92 -28.84 -71.21 -29.56
CA GLN A 92 -28.66 -72.59 -29.13
C GLN A 92 -27.30 -72.79 -28.47
N LEU A 93 -27.27 -73.64 -27.45
CA LEU A 93 -26.08 -74.00 -26.71
C LEU A 93 -25.98 -75.52 -26.64
N ASP A 94 -25.03 -76.08 -27.40
CA ASP A 94 -24.75 -77.51 -27.39
C ASP A 94 -23.57 -77.82 -26.46
N SER A 95 -23.88 -78.47 -25.34
CA SER A 95 -22.92 -78.83 -24.30
C SER A 95 -22.31 -80.20 -24.59
N GLN A 96 -21.00 -80.27 -24.88
CA GLN A 96 -20.27 -81.56 -24.88
C GLN A 96 -19.59 -81.85 -23.53
N LEU A 97 -20.11 -81.25 -22.45
CA LEU A 97 -19.55 -81.39 -21.11
C LEU A 97 -19.92 -82.74 -20.51
N ASN A 98 -18.93 -83.40 -19.91
CA ASN A 98 -19.09 -84.70 -19.24
C ASN A 98 -19.65 -84.59 -17.81
N SER A 99 -19.72 -83.38 -17.26
CA SER A 99 -20.23 -83.12 -15.91
C SER A 99 -21.07 -81.85 -15.90
N GLU A 100 -22.05 -81.80 -15.00
CA GLU A 100 -22.79 -80.58 -14.72
C GLU A 100 -21.83 -79.45 -14.32
N SER A 101 -22.01 -78.28 -14.92
CA SER A 101 -21.14 -77.13 -14.64
C SER A 101 -21.91 -75.82 -14.65
N LYS A 102 -21.44 -74.89 -13.80
CA LYS A 102 -22.01 -73.54 -13.69
C LYS A 102 -21.36 -72.61 -14.71
N TRP A 103 -22.18 -71.98 -15.53
CA TRP A 103 -21.78 -70.97 -16.51
C TRP A 103 -22.50 -69.66 -16.24
N ILE A 104 -21.98 -68.59 -16.80
CA ILE A 104 -22.44 -67.24 -16.56
C ILE A 104 -22.66 -66.55 -17.90
N ILE A 105 -23.90 -66.15 -18.16
CA ILE A 105 -24.26 -65.28 -19.28
C ILE A 105 -24.19 -63.85 -18.77
N LYS A 106 -23.36 -63.04 -19.40
CA LYS A 106 -23.21 -61.62 -19.08
C LYS A 106 -23.78 -60.79 -20.23
N LEU A 107 -24.69 -59.88 -19.90
CA LEU A 107 -25.11 -58.80 -20.80
C LEU A 107 -24.33 -57.54 -20.41
N GLY A 108 -23.38 -57.13 -21.25
CA GLY A 108 -22.42 -56.08 -20.90
C GLY A 108 -22.95 -54.64 -20.93
N TRP A 109 -24.26 -54.43 -21.08
CA TRP A 109 -24.85 -53.10 -21.20
C TRP A 109 -25.57 -52.69 -19.90
N PRO A 110 -25.08 -51.69 -19.15
CA PRO A 110 -25.63 -51.31 -17.85
C PRO A 110 -27.00 -50.61 -17.90
N MET A 111 -27.46 -50.21 -19.08
CA MET A 111 -28.71 -49.44 -19.25
C MET A 111 -29.93 -50.32 -19.51
N LEU A 112 -29.79 -51.64 -19.38
CA LEU A 112 -30.92 -52.56 -19.49
C LEU A 112 -31.76 -52.48 -18.21
N GLN A 113 -33.07 -52.45 -18.35
CA GLN A 113 -33.98 -52.31 -17.20
C GLN A 113 -34.51 -53.66 -16.76
N ASN A 114 -35.11 -54.39 -17.70
CA ASN A 114 -35.67 -55.70 -17.48
C ASN A 114 -34.96 -56.70 -18.37
N VAL A 115 -34.51 -57.78 -17.75
CA VAL A 115 -33.90 -58.93 -18.41
C VAL A 115 -34.60 -60.17 -17.89
N SER A 116 -35.27 -60.92 -18.76
CA SER A 116 -35.75 -62.25 -18.41
C SER A 116 -34.96 -63.30 -19.19
N LEU A 117 -34.63 -64.39 -18.52
CA LEU A 117 -33.90 -65.53 -19.05
C LEU A 117 -34.77 -66.76 -18.90
N HIS A 118 -35.07 -67.39 -20.02
CA HIS A 118 -35.80 -68.65 -20.08
C HIS A 118 -34.93 -69.68 -20.80
N VAL A 119 -34.74 -70.84 -20.15
CA VAL A 119 -33.92 -71.92 -20.70
C VAL A 119 -34.80 -73.12 -20.99
N TYR A 120 -34.80 -73.57 -22.23
CA TYR A 120 -35.53 -74.73 -22.69
C TYR A 120 -34.55 -75.86 -23.02
N ASP A 121 -34.81 -77.07 -22.51
CA ASP A 121 -34.02 -78.25 -22.84
C ASP A 121 -34.70 -79.05 -23.96
N ASN A 122 -34.01 -79.16 -25.10
CA ASN A 122 -34.52 -79.86 -26.27
C ASN A 122 -34.63 -81.37 -26.05
N TYR A 123 -33.89 -81.96 -25.09
CA TYR A 123 -33.97 -83.39 -24.80
C TYR A 123 -35.12 -83.73 -23.85
N SER A 124 -35.27 -83.00 -22.74
CA SER A 124 -36.35 -83.26 -21.77
C SER A 124 -37.69 -82.64 -22.18
N HIS A 125 -37.71 -81.79 -23.21
CA HIS A 125 -38.87 -81.00 -23.65
C HIS A 125 -39.50 -80.18 -22.50
N ARG A 126 -38.66 -79.64 -21.61
CA ARG A 126 -39.08 -78.88 -20.44
C ARG A 126 -38.28 -77.59 -20.30
N TRP A 127 -38.93 -76.60 -19.74
CA TRP A 127 -38.30 -75.38 -19.27
C TRP A 127 -37.52 -75.68 -17.99
N LEU A 128 -36.20 -75.50 -18.01
CA LEU A 128 -35.30 -75.79 -16.89
C LEU A 128 -35.25 -74.67 -15.87
N SER A 129 -35.34 -73.42 -16.34
CA SER A 129 -35.26 -72.24 -15.48
C SER A 129 -35.97 -71.06 -16.11
N ASP A 130 -36.73 -70.34 -15.29
CA ASP A 130 -37.27 -69.02 -15.57
C ASP A 130 -36.68 -68.05 -14.54
N MET A 131 -35.77 -67.18 -14.98
CA MET A 131 -35.19 -66.14 -14.14
C MET A 131 -35.57 -64.78 -14.72
N GLN A 132 -36.44 -64.07 -14.02
CA GLN A 132 -36.75 -62.69 -14.33
C GLN A 132 -35.97 -61.74 -13.41
N ILE A 133 -35.13 -60.90 -14.01
CA ILE A 133 -34.42 -59.82 -13.34
C ILE A 133 -35.05 -58.50 -13.80
N SER A 134 -35.92 -57.94 -12.97
CA SER A 134 -36.55 -56.63 -13.20
C SER A 134 -35.91 -55.56 -12.32
N ASN A 135 -35.50 -54.45 -12.95
CA ASN A 135 -34.96 -53.25 -12.29
C ASN A 135 -33.82 -53.52 -11.28
N TRP A 136 -33.12 -54.65 -11.41
CA TRP A 136 -32.09 -55.13 -10.48
C TRP A 136 -32.54 -55.19 -9.00
N ALA A 137 -33.85 -55.23 -8.75
CA ALA A 137 -34.42 -55.14 -7.40
C ALA A 137 -34.23 -56.42 -6.56
N SER A 138 -33.72 -57.48 -7.16
CA SER A 138 -33.49 -58.78 -6.51
C SER A 138 -31.99 -59.05 -6.34
N TYR A 139 -31.31 -58.28 -5.48
CA TYR A 139 -30.07 -58.76 -4.86
C TYR A 139 -30.41 -59.98 -3.99
N GLN A 140 -30.49 -61.15 -4.60
CA GLN A 140 -30.54 -62.41 -3.88
C GLN A 140 -29.11 -62.78 -3.51
N SER A 141 -28.87 -63.06 -2.22
CA SER A 141 -27.58 -63.57 -1.74
C SER A 141 -27.11 -64.73 -2.62
N GLY A 142 -26.05 -64.50 -3.41
CA GLY A 142 -25.50 -65.47 -4.36
C GLY A 142 -25.46 -65.01 -5.82
N VAL A 143 -26.14 -63.92 -6.18
CA VAL A 143 -26.03 -63.27 -7.50
C VAL A 143 -24.84 -62.29 -7.48
N ASP A 144 -24.11 -62.23 -8.59
CA ASP A 144 -22.96 -61.35 -8.74
C ASP A 144 -23.35 -59.87 -8.53
N PRO A 145 -22.54 -59.04 -7.86
CA PRO A 145 -22.82 -57.61 -7.69
C PRO A 145 -22.92 -56.81 -9.01
N PHE A 146 -22.39 -57.30 -10.13
CA PHE A 146 -22.46 -56.64 -11.43
C PHE A 146 -23.82 -56.84 -12.14
N PRO A 147 -24.39 -55.78 -12.76
CA PRO A 147 -25.66 -55.86 -13.45
C PRO A 147 -25.66 -56.87 -14.62
N HIS A 148 -26.83 -57.48 -14.83
CA HIS A 148 -27.15 -58.36 -15.97
C HIS A 148 -26.23 -59.58 -16.12
N VAL A 149 -25.83 -60.14 -14.99
CA VAL A 149 -25.09 -61.40 -14.89
C VAL A 149 -26.05 -62.51 -14.50
N LEU A 150 -26.23 -63.48 -15.39
CA LEU A 150 -27.21 -64.56 -15.29
C LEU A 150 -26.49 -65.92 -15.14
N PRO A 151 -26.47 -66.52 -13.95
CA PRO A 151 -25.87 -67.84 -13.75
C PRO A 151 -26.78 -68.95 -14.29
N ILE A 152 -26.23 -69.87 -15.09
CA ILE A 152 -26.95 -71.03 -15.61
C ILE A 152 -26.24 -72.33 -15.20
N GLN A 153 -27.02 -73.36 -14.86
CA GLN A 153 -26.52 -74.72 -14.66
C GLN A 153 -26.73 -75.51 -15.95
N ILE A 154 -25.65 -75.99 -16.53
CA ILE A 154 -25.68 -76.75 -17.79
C ILE A 154 -25.54 -78.24 -17.45
N PRO A 155 -26.55 -79.07 -17.72
CA PRO A 155 -26.46 -80.52 -17.57
C PRO A 155 -25.46 -81.14 -18.56
N PRO A 156 -24.90 -82.33 -18.25
CA PRO A 156 -23.99 -83.02 -19.16
C PRO A 156 -24.70 -83.42 -20.46
N HIS A 157 -24.04 -83.24 -21.60
CA HIS A 157 -24.58 -83.55 -22.93
C HIS A 157 -25.93 -82.88 -23.28
N ALA A 158 -26.22 -81.71 -22.72
CA ALA A 158 -27.48 -81.00 -22.95
C ALA A 158 -27.44 -80.15 -24.23
N ASN A 159 -28.56 -80.16 -24.97
CA ASN A 159 -28.84 -79.24 -26.07
C ASN A 159 -29.89 -78.24 -25.58
N LEU A 160 -29.42 -77.04 -25.23
CA LEU A 160 -30.23 -76.01 -24.61
C LEU A 160 -30.58 -74.92 -25.61
N GLU A 161 -31.80 -74.44 -25.52
CA GLU A 161 -32.30 -73.29 -26.26
C GLU A 161 -32.55 -72.15 -25.28
N ILE A 162 -31.81 -71.06 -25.45
CA ILE A 162 -31.80 -69.93 -24.52
C ILE A 162 -32.59 -68.78 -25.11
N TYR A 163 -33.55 -68.27 -24.34
CA TYR A 163 -34.35 -67.09 -24.67
C TYR A 163 -34.06 -65.97 -23.67
N ILE A 164 -33.69 -64.80 -24.17
CA ILE A 164 -33.44 -63.61 -23.34
C ILE A 164 -34.35 -62.48 -23.82
N ARG A 165 -35.24 -62.00 -22.96
CA ARG A 165 -36.01 -60.78 -23.19
C ARG A 165 -35.27 -59.60 -22.59
N VAL A 166 -35.13 -58.52 -23.34
CA VAL A 166 -34.41 -57.33 -22.93
C VAL A 166 -35.25 -56.08 -23.22
N GLU A 167 -35.34 -55.20 -22.23
CA GLU A 167 -35.95 -53.87 -22.35
C GLU A 167 -34.93 -52.80 -21.95
N SER A 168 -34.88 -51.69 -22.69
CA SER A 168 -33.93 -50.59 -22.47
C SER A 168 -34.63 -49.24 -22.59
N THR A 169 -34.28 -48.30 -21.71
CA THR A 169 -34.69 -46.89 -21.82
C THR A 169 -33.75 -46.04 -22.68
N ALA A 170 -32.61 -46.59 -23.09
CA ALA A 170 -31.62 -45.93 -23.94
C ALA A 170 -31.40 -46.75 -25.23
N ASN A 171 -30.36 -46.44 -26.00
CA ASN A 171 -29.97 -47.26 -27.15
C ASN A 171 -29.77 -48.71 -26.74
N LEU A 172 -30.35 -49.62 -27.52
CA LEU A 172 -30.38 -51.04 -27.25
C LEU A 172 -29.19 -51.71 -27.93
N VAL A 173 -28.13 -51.87 -27.14
CA VAL A 173 -26.95 -52.64 -27.51
C VAL A 173 -26.86 -53.80 -26.56
N VAL A 174 -26.86 -55.03 -27.07
CA VAL A 174 -26.79 -56.23 -26.23
C VAL A 174 -25.54 -57.02 -26.55
N PRO A 175 -24.40 -56.68 -25.90
CA PRO A 175 -23.20 -57.50 -26.00
C PRO A 175 -23.38 -58.71 -25.08
N ILE A 176 -23.63 -59.88 -25.68
CA ILE A 176 -23.78 -61.14 -24.95
C ILE A 176 -22.41 -61.83 -24.89
N ALA A 177 -21.99 -62.19 -23.69
CA ALA A 177 -20.78 -62.98 -23.47
C ALA A 177 -21.07 -64.12 -22.50
N ILE A 178 -20.58 -65.32 -22.81
CA ILE A 178 -20.74 -66.50 -21.99
C ILE A 178 -19.39 -66.87 -21.38
N TYR A 179 -19.35 -67.05 -20.06
CA TYR A 179 -18.15 -67.37 -19.31
C TYR A 179 -18.34 -68.66 -18.51
N SER A 180 -17.26 -69.42 -18.36
CA SER A 180 -17.17 -70.40 -17.27
C SER A 180 -17.04 -69.66 -15.93
N ASP A 181 -17.45 -70.29 -14.81
CA ASP A 181 -17.32 -69.68 -13.46
C ASP A 181 -15.88 -69.19 -13.18
N GLN A 182 -14.86 -69.97 -13.59
CA GLN A 182 -13.46 -69.60 -13.39
C GLN A 182 -13.03 -68.42 -14.28
N SER A 183 -13.34 -68.46 -15.58
CA SER A 183 -12.99 -67.38 -16.51
C SER A 183 -13.68 -66.07 -16.13
N TYR A 184 -14.92 -66.16 -15.64
CA TYR A 184 -15.68 -65.02 -15.18
C TYR A 184 -15.03 -64.36 -13.94
N ARG A 185 -14.62 -65.16 -12.94
CA ARG A 185 -13.90 -64.61 -11.76
C ARG A 185 -12.59 -63.93 -12.14
N HIS A 186 -11.85 -64.49 -13.10
CA HIS A 186 -10.65 -63.84 -13.64
C HIS A 186 -10.98 -62.51 -14.32
N TRP A 187 -12.03 -62.48 -15.15
CA TRP A 187 -12.52 -61.27 -15.80
C TRP A 187 -12.92 -60.21 -14.76
N VAL A 188 -13.72 -60.57 -13.76
CA VAL A 188 -14.15 -59.69 -12.66
C VAL A 188 -12.95 -59.11 -11.91
N SER A 189 -11.95 -59.94 -11.58
CA SER A 189 -10.74 -59.48 -10.90
C SER A 189 -9.96 -58.44 -11.73
N SER A 190 -9.76 -58.70 -13.02
CA SER A 190 -9.07 -57.78 -13.93
C SER A 190 -9.86 -56.48 -14.14
N HIS A 191 -11.17 -56.60 -14.33
CA HIS A 191 -12.10 -55.48 -14.47
C HIS A 191 -12.10 -54.58 -13.22
N ASN A 192 -12.19 -55.18 -12.03
CA ASN A 192 -12.13 -54.46 -10.75
C ASN A 192 -10.79 -53.76 -10.54
N LEU A 193 -9.67 -54.38 -10.94
CA LEU A 193 -8.35 -53.74 -10.84
C LEU A 193 -8.28 -52.51 -11.76
N LEU A 194 -8.76 -52.63 -12.99
CA LEU A 194 -8.79 -51.54 -13.96
C LEU A 194 -9.69 -50.39 -13.46
N ILE A 195 -10.92 -50.69 -13.06
CA ILE A 195 -11.82 -49.66 -12.56
C ILE A 195 -11.34 -49.04 -11.25
N GLY A 196 -10.84 -49.87 -10.32
CA GLY A 196 -10.36 -49.42 -9.01
C GLY A 196 -9.17 -48.47 -9.13
N THR A 197 -8.24 -48.74 -10.06
CA THR A 197 -7.12 -47.83 -10.34
C THR A 197 -7.60 -46.50 -10.94
N PHE A 198 -8.60 -46.52 -11.83
CA PHE A 198 -9.22 -45.31 -12.37
C PHE A 198 -9.90 -44.46 -11.28
N PHE A 199 -10.76 -45.05 -10.46
CA PHE A 199 -11.40 -44.32 -9.35
C PHE A 199 -10.39 -43.87 -8.30
N GLY A 200 -9.32 -44.63 -8.04
CA GLY A 200 -8.21 -44.20 -7.19
C GLY A 200 -7.53 -42.93 -7.73
N MET A 201 -7.33 -42.85 -9.05
CA MET A 201 -6.84 -41.63 -9.71
C MET A 201 -7.80 -40.45 -9.54
N LEU A 202 -9.11 -40.68 -9.72
CA LEU A 202 -10.14 -39.67 -9.51
C LEU A 202 -10.17 -39.16 -8.07
N ILE A 203 -10.10 -40.03 -7.06
CA ILE A 203 -10.09 -39.65 -5.65
C ILE A 203 -8.83 -38.83 -5.33
N ALA A 204 -7.66 -39.22 -5.85
CA ALA A 204 -6.43 -38.47 -5.66
C ALA A 204 -6.52 -37.06 -6.27
N LEU A 205 -7.06 -36.94 -7.48
CA LEU A 205 -7.31 -35.65 -8.14
C LEU A 205 -8.36 -34.83 -7.39
N LEU A 206 -9.46 -35.44 -6.97
CA LEU A 206 -10.52 -34.78 -6.22
C LEU A 206 -9.99 -34.23 -4.89
N SER A 207 -9.25 -35.04 -4.14
CA SER A 207 -8.66 -34.65 -2.85
C SER A 207 -7.67 -33.50 -3.00
N TYR A 208 -6.81 -33.56 -4.03
CA TYR A 208 -5.87 -32.47 -4.33
C TYR A 208 -6.57 -31.16 -4.68
N ASN A 209 -7.57 -31.21 -5.57
CA ASN A 209 -8.25 -30.00 -6.03
C ASN A 209 -9.22 -29.43 -4.97
N LEU A 210 -9.84 -30.28 -4.15
CA LEU A 210 -10.61 -29.87 -2.99
C LEU A 210 -9.70 -29.19 -1.96
N TRP A 211 -8.50 -29.72 -1.73
CA TRP A 211 -7.52 -29.10 -0.84
C TRP A 211 -7.10 -27.71 -1.36
N LEU A 212 -6.84 -27.58 -2.67
CA LEU A 212 -6.58 -26.28 -3.29
C LEU A 212 -7.76 -25.31 -3.14
N PHE A 213 -9.00 -25.78 -3.31
CA PHE A 213 -10.19 -24.96 -3.10
C PHE A 213 -10.27 -24.43 -1.66
N LEU A 214 -10.07 -25.30 -0.66
CA LEU A 214 -10.16 -24.91 0.75
C LEU A 214 -9.08 -23.88 1.15
N PHE A 215 -7.87 -24.00 0.61
CA PHE A 215 -6.75 -23.11 0.94
C PHE A 215 -6.75 -21.81 0.12
N LEU A 216 -7.04 -21.88 -1.17
CA LEU A 216 -7.00 -20.71 -2.05
C LEU A 216 -8.32 -19.94 -2.06
N ARG A 217 -9.45 -20.59 -1.70
CA ARG A 217 -10.82 -20.04 -1.75
C ARG A 217 -11.19 -19.39 -3.08
N ASP A 218 -10.58 -19.83 -4.16
CA ASP A 218 -10.88 -19.38 -5.52
C ASP A 218 -11.96 -20.30 -6.11
N GLU A 219 -13.04 -19.70 -6.61
CA GLU A 219 -14.23 -20.43 -7.07
C GLU A 219 -13.94 -21.44 -8.17
N LYS A 220 -12.90 -21.20 -8.98
CA LYS A 220 -12.50 -22.07 -10.11
C LYS A 220 -12.22 -23.50 -9.66
N TYR A 221 -11.62 -23.68 -8.49
CA TYR A 221 -11.32 -25.00 -7.93
C TYR A 221 -12.59 -25.69 -7.44
N GLY A 222 -13.58 -24.93 -6.97
CA GLY A 222 -14.90 -25.44 -6.60
C GLY A 222 -15.61 -26.02 -7.82
N TYR A 223 -15.65 -25.26 -8.93
CA TYR A 223 -16.26 -25.74 -10.18
C TYR A 223 -15.51 -26.93 -10.78
N TYR A 224 -14.17 -26.96 -10.71
CA TYR A 224 -13.41 -28.14 -11.13
C TYR A 224 -13.73 -29.36 -10.27
N THR A 225 -13.77 -29.21 -8.94
CA THR A 225 -14.13 -30.28 -8.00
C THR A 225 -15.53 -30.82 -8.30
N LEU A 226 -16.51 -29.93 -8.51
CA LEU A 226 -17.87 -30.31 -8.93
C LEU A 226 -17.85 -31.12 -10.22
N TYR A 227 -17.06 -30.70 -11.21
CA TYR A 227 -16.91 -31.41 -12.46
C TYR A 227 -16.33 -32.83 -12.30
N VAL A 228 -15.29 -33.00 -11.47
CA VAL A 228 -14.73 -34.32 -11.16
C VAL A 228 -15.76 -35.23 -10.48
N VAL A 229 -16.56 -34.68 -9.55
CA VAL A 229 -17.63 -35.43 -8.89
C VAL A 229 -18.68 -35.89 -9.89
N CYS A 230 -19.11 -35.02 -10.82
CA CYS A 230 -20.06 -35.39 -11.87
C CYS A 230 -19.51 -36.52 -12.75
N ILE A 231 -18.24 -36.45 -13.17
CA ILE A 231 -17.60 -37.52 -13.95
C ILE A 231 -17.56 -38.82 -13.14
N ALA A 232 -17.21 -38.77 -11.86
CA ALA A 232 -17.20 -39.96 -11.00
C ALA A 232 -18.59 -40.60 -10.92
N CYS A 233 -19.65 -39.81 -10.70
CA CYS A 233 -21.04 -40.29 -10.70
C CYS A 233 -21.43 -40.91 -12.05
N TYR A 234 -21.05 -40.27 -13.16
CA TYR A 234 -21.29 -40.79 -14.51
C TYR A 234 -20.58 -42.13 -14.72
N THR A 235 -19.30 -42.25 -14.35
CA THR A 235 -18.56 -43.51 -14.46
C THR A 235 -19.14 -44.59 -13.56
N PHE A 236 -19.60 -44.26 -12.35
CA PHE A 236 -20.29 -45.24 -11.49
C PHE A 236 -21.58 -45.78 -12.15
N ALA A 237 -22.33 -44.92 -12.84
CA ALA A 237 -23.53 -45.31 -13.58
C ALA A 237 -23.19 -46.18 -14.81
N THR A 238 -22.18 -45.82 -15.60
CA THR A 238 -21.84 -46.55 -16.85
C THR A 238 -21.01 -47.81 -16.66
N THR A 239 -20.36 -47.98 -15.50
CA THR A 239 -19.61 -49.22 -15.19
C THR A 239 -20.44 -50.26 -14.45
N GLY A 240 -21.62 -49.90 -13.95
CA GLY A 240 -22.45 -50.76 -13.10
C GLY A 240 -21.97 -50.86 -11.65
N VAL A 241 -20.82 -50.30 -11.30
CA VAL A 241 -20.27 -50.30 -9.92
C VAL A 241 -21.16 -49.50 -8.97
N GLY A 242 -21.74 -48.40 -9.46
CA GLY A 242 -22.66 -47.60 -8.67
C GLY A 242 -23.88 -48.40 -8.21
N LEU A 243 -24.46 -49.15 -9.14
CA LEU A 243 -25.56 -50.06 -8.87
C LEU A 243 -25.14 -51.20 -7.93
N ALA A 244 -23.95 -51.75 -8.13
CA ALA A 244 -23.40 -52.85 -7.32
C ALA A 244 -23.22 -52.49 -5.83
N TYR A 245 -22.82 -51.25 -5.52
CA TYR A 245 -22.36 -50.88 -4.17
C TYR A 245 -23.10 -49.73 -3.49
N PHE A 246 -23.70 -48.79 -4.24
CA PHE A 246 -24.17 -47.52 -3.67
C PHE A 246 -25.69 -47.34 -3.70
N TRP A 247 -26.36 -47.80 -4.75
CA TRP A 247 -27.79 -47.49 -4.96
C TRP A 247 -28.62 -48.68 -5.47
N SER A 248 -28.18 -49.92 -5.21
CA SER A 248 -28.89 -51.15 -5.58
C SER A 248 -30.36 -51.18 -5.19
N GLU A 249 -30.70 -50.63 -4.02
CA GLU A 249 -32.07 -50.66 -3.46
C GLU A 249 -33.02 -49.62 -4.08
N SER A 250 -32.49 -48.61 -4.79
CA SER A 250 -33.29 -47.49 -5.29
C SER A 250 -33.61 -47.65 -6.77
N SER A 251 -34.82 -48.15 -7.08
CA SER A 251 -35.32 -48.26 -8.45
C SER A 251 -35.35 -46.91 -9.17
N TRP A 252 -35.69 -45.83 -8.46
CA TRP A 252 -35.69 -44.48 -9.03
C TRP A 252 -34.28 -44.02 -9.43
N LEU A 253 -33.28 -44.21 -8.57
CA LEU A 253 -31.89 -43.86 -8.91
C LEU A 253 -31.39 -44.70 -10.08
N ASN A 254 -31.68 -46.00 -10.10
CA ASN A 254 -31.28 -46.90 -11.21
C ASN A 254 -31.74 -46.36 -12.56
N GLN A 255 -32.97 -45.85 -12.62
CA GLN A 255 -33.58 -45.35 -13.85
C GLN A 255 -33.09 -43.95 -14.27
N HIS A 256 -32.69 -43.08 -13.33
CA HIS A 256 -32.41 -41.67 -13.63
C HIS A 256 -30.92 -41.30 -13.51
N ILE A 257 -30.10 -42.04 -12.75
CA ILE A 257 -28.73 -41.64 -12.40
C ILE A 257 -27.82 -41.47 -13.62
N TYR A 258 -27.99 -42.29 -14.66
CA TYR A 258 -27.21 -42.16 -15.89
C TYR A 258 -27.48 -40.82 -16.60
N GLY A 259 -28.75 -40.48 -16.83
CA GLY A 259 -29.15 -39.22 -17.47
C GLY A 259 -28.85 -37.99 -16.61
N MET A 260 -29.07 -38.10 -15.30
CA MET A 260 -28.74 -37.02 -14.36
C MET A 260 -27.24 -36.74 -14.30
N SER A 261 -26.41 -37.78 -14.20
CA SER A 261 -24.95 -37.61 -14.10
C SER A 261 -24.33 -37.13 -15.42
N SER A 262 -24.79 -37.63 -16.58
CA SER A 262 -24.31 -37.17 -17.88
C SER A 262 -24.65 -35.70 -18.12
N THR A 263 -25.88 -35.27 -17.83
CA THR A 263 -26.29 -33.86 -17.94
C THR A 263 -25.58 -32.96 -16.91
N ALA A 264 -25.37 -33.45 -15.69
CA ALA A 264 -24.60 -32.75 -14.68
C ALA A 264 -23.14 -32.55 -15.11
N CYS A 265 -22.51 -33.51 -15.80
CA CYS A 265 -21.17 -33.34 -16.38
C CYS A 265 -21.12 -32.16 -17.35
N PHE A 266 -22.07 -32.06 -18.28
CA PHE A 266 -22.12 -30.96 -19.24
C PHE A 266 -22.38 -29.60 -18.57
N LEU A 267 -23.29 -29.55 -17.59
CA LEU A 267 -23.55 -28.34 -16.82
C LEU A 267 -22.31 -27.90 -16.04
N ALA A 268 -21.64 -28.83 -15.36
CA ALA A 268 -20.42 -28.56 -14.61
C ALA A 268 -19.27 -28.12 -15.53
N ALA A 269 -19.12 -28.72 -16.72
CA ALA A 269 -18.16 -28.27 -17.73
C ALA A 269 -18.45 -26.84 -18.22
N ALA A 270 -19.73 -26.48 -18.42
CA ALA A 270 -20.14 -25.14 -18.82
C ALA A 270 -19.90 -24.10 -17.71
N LEU A 271 -20.14 -24.45 -16.45
CA LEU A 271 -19.81 -23.61 -15.29
C LEU A 271 -18.31 -23.42 -15.13
N PHE A 272 -17.55 -24.53 -15.22
CA PHE A 272 -16.11 -24.52 -15.13
C PHE A 272 -15.47 -23.67 -16.23
N SER A 273 -15.85 -23.86 -17.50
CA SER A 273 -15.29 -23.10 -18.62
C SER A 273 -15.51 -21.60 -18.50
N ARG A 274 -16.65 -21.14 -17.94
CA ARG A 274 -16.92 -19.72 -17.71
C ARG A 274 -15.89 -19.07 -16.79
N GLU A 275 -15.68 -19.66 -15.62
CA GLU A 275 -14.78 -19.11 -14.61
C GLU A 275 -13.31 -19.39 -14.94
N PHE A 276 -13.03 -20.55 -15.55
CA PHE A 276 -11.68 -20.92 -15.94
C PHE A 276 -11.16 -20.04 -17.09
N LEU A 277 -11.95 -19.79 -18.14
CA LEU A 277 -11.55 -18.94 -19.26
C LEU A 277 -11.86 -17.46 -19.03
N ASN A 278 -12.42 -17.11 -17.86
CA ASN A 278 -12.88 -15.76 -17.54
C ASN A 278 -13.68 -15.12 -18.68
N LEU A 279 -14.68 -15.86 -19.19
CA LEU A 279 -15.40 -15.51 -20.42
C LEU A 279 -16.07 -14.12 -20.38
N GLN A 280 -16.32 -13.60 -19.18
CA GLN A 280 -16.84 -12.25 -18.96
C GLN A 280 -15.93 -11.16 -19.53
N GLN A 281 -14.61 -11.37 -19.54
CA GLN A 281 -13.64 -10.41 -20.07
C GLN A 281 -13.67 -10.31 -21.60
N TYR A 282 -13.98 -11.40 -22.28
CA TYR A 282 -14.02 -11.45 -23.75
C TYR A 282 -15.37 -11.02 -24.32
N GLY A 283 -16.47 -11.36 -23.63
CA GLY A 283 -17.82 -11.04 -24.07
C GLY A 283 -18.20 -11.67 -25.42
N GLY A 284 -19.19 -11.06 -26.09
CA GLY A 284 -19.60 -11.45 -27.44
C GLY A 284 -20.22 -12.85 -27.54
N TRP A 285 -20.03 -13.48 -28.70
CA TRP A 285 -20.67 -14.77 -29.03
C TRP A 285 -20.23 -15.91 -28.11
N VAL A 286 -18.98 -15.92 -27.65
CA VAL A 286 -18.45 -16.97 -26.76
C VAL A 286 -19.20 -16.99 -25.43
N LEU A 287 -19.44 -15.82 -24.86
CA LEU A 287 -20.18 -15.68 -23.62
C LEU A 287 -21.66 -16.08 -23.79
N GLN A 288 -22.27 -15.73 -24.94
CA GLN A 288 -23.66 -16.10 -25.25
C GLN A 288 -23.82 -17.61 -25.41
N ILE A 289 -22.91 -18.29 -26.11
CA ILE A 289 -22.91 -19.75 -26.22
C ILE A 289 -22.83 -20.40 -24.84
N ASN A 290 -21.97 -19.88 -23.94
CA ASN A 290 -21.87 -20.40 -22.58
C ASN A 290 -23.17 -20.19 -21.78
N TYR A 291 -23.82 -19.02 -21.85
CA TYR A 291 -25.10 -18.79 -21.19
C TYR A 291 -26.21 -19.70 -21.72
N CYS A 292 -26.33 -19.83 -23.04
CA CYS A 292 -27.28 -20.74 -23.66
C CYS A 292 -27.02 -22.18 -23.24
N GLY A 293 -25.76 -22.63 -23.28
CA GLY A 293 -25.37 -23.98 -22.86
C GLY A 293 -25.73 -24.26 -21.40
N ARG A 294 -25.46 -23.32 -20.48
CA ARG A 294 -25.82 -23.47 -19.06
C ARG A 294 -27.33 -23.57 -18.85
N LEU A 295 -28.10 -22.69 -19.49
CA LEU A 295 -29.56 -22.72 -19.41
C LEU A 295 -30.11 -24.04 -19.94
N LEU A 296 -29.68 -24.46 -21.14
CA LEU A 296 -30.10 -25.71 -21.78
C LEU A 296 -29.78 -26.92 -20.91
N TRP A 297 -28.56 -27.03 -20.39
CA TRP A 297 -28.19 -28.16 -19.52
C TRP A 297 -28.84 -28.12 -18.14
N SER A 298 -29.16 -26.94 -17.62
CA SER A 298 -29.93 -26.82 -16.36
C SER A 298 -31.37 -27.32 -16.55
N LEU A 299 -32.01 -26.94 -17.66
CA LEU A 299 -33.33 -27.44 -18.03
C LEU A 299 -33.31 -28.94 -18.34
N MET A 300 -32.27 -29.42 -19.03
CA MET A 300 -32.10 -30.84 -19.32
C MET A 300 -31.87 -31.66 -18.05
N LEU A 301 -31.10 -31.16 -17.09
CA LEU A 301 -30.91 -31.82 -15.80
C LEU A 301 -32.24 -31.98 -15.06
N VAL A 302 -33.09 -30.94 -15.05
CA VAL A 302 -34.44 -31.01 -14.47
C VAL A 302 -35.33 -31.97 -15.26
N ALA A 303 -35.22 -32.02 -16.60
CA ALA A 303 -35.98 -32.97 -17.40
C ALA A 303 -35.56 -34.42 -17.09
N MET A 304 -34.26 -34.70 -16.97
CA MET A 304 -33.70 -36.02 -16.66
C MET A 304 -33.95 -36.48 -15.22
N THR A 305 -34.26 -35.58 -14.29
CA THR A 305 -34.68 -35.97 -12.93
C THR A 305 -36.16 -36.33 -12.87
N LEU A 306 -36.99 -35.68 -13.70
CA LEU A 306 -38.44 -35.89 -13.69
C LEU A 306 -38.90 -37.00 -14.63
N PHE A 307 -38.16 -37.21 -15.73
CA PHE A 307 -38.53 -38.14 -16.79
C PHE A 307 -37.30 -38.98 -17.19
N SER A 308 -37.52 -40.27 -17.41
CA SER A 308 -36.52 -41.18 -17.98
C SER A 308 -37.15 -41.92 -19.16
N ASN A 309 -37.02 -41.33 -20.35
CA ASN A 309 -37.52 -41.91 -21.60
C ASN A 309 -36.46 -41.82 -22.71
N GLN A 310 -36.59 -42.71 -23.70
CA GLN A 310 -35.59 -42.86 -24.78
C GLN A 310 -35.44 -41.59 -25.63
N LYS A 311 -36.55 -40.89 -25.90
CA LYS A 311 -36.55 -39.64 -26.68
C LYS A 311 -35.76 -38.52 -26.01
N LEU A 312 -35.85 -38.41 -24.69
CA LEU A 312 -35.09 -37.42 -23.93
C LEU A 312 -33.59 -37.75 -23.93
N PHE A 313 -33.21 -39.03 -23.85
CA PHE A 313 -31.82 -39.46 -24.00
C PHE A 313 -31.25 -39.10 -25.39
N MET A 314 -31.97 -39.42 -26.47
CA MET A 314 -31.54 -39.04 -27.82
C MET A 314 -31.40 -37.52 -28.00
N PHE A 315 -32.35 -36.76 -27.44
CA PHE A 315 -32.27 -35.30 -27.48
C PHE A 315 -31.07 -34.77 -26.69
N SER A 316 -30.76 -35.38 -25.54
CA SER A 316 -29.56 -35.07 -24.75
C SER A 316 -28.27 -35.41 -25.49
N ASP A 317 -28.19 -36.54 -26.18
CA ASP A 317 -27.01 -36.93 -26.96
C ASP A 317 -26.76 -35.94 -28.11
N PHE A 318 -27.82 -35.55 -28.83
CA PHE A 318 -27.75 -34.52 -29.87
C PHE A 318 -27.28 -33.16 -29.30
N LEU A 319 -27.84 -32.74 -28.17
CA LEU A 319 -27.43 -31.52 -27.48
C LEU A 319 -25.97 -31.59 -27.00
N GLY A 320 -25.52 -32.78 -26.58
CA GLY A 320 -24.13 -33.11 -26.25
C GLY A 320 -23.19 -32.76 -27.39
N VAL A 321 -23.44 -33.27 -28.59
CA VAL A 321 -22.62 -33.01 -29.78
C VAL A 321 -22.59 -31.52 -30.12
N LEU A 322 -23.74 -30.85 -30.10
CA LEU A 322 -23.85 -29.43 -30.41
C LEU A 322 -23.04 -28.57 -29.42
N THR A 323 -23.18 -28.84 -28.12
CA THR A 323 -22.52 -28.04 -27.07
C THR A 323 -21.03 -28.34 -26.95
N CYS A 324 -20.59 -29.59 -27.17
CA CYS A 324 -19.17 -29.93 -27.33
C CYS A 324 -18.53 -29.20 -28.51
N SER A 325 -19.23 -29.13 -29.65
CA SER A 325 -18.74 -28.40 -30.82
C SER A 325 -18.61 -26.91 -30.53
N GLY A 326 -19.63 -26.31 -29.90
CA GLY A 326 -19.58 -24.91 -29.47
C GLY A 326 -18.47 -24.64 -28.45
N ALA A 327 -18.26 -25.55 -27.50
CA ALA A 327 -17.19 -25.48 -26.51
C ALA A 327 -15.81 -25.53 -27.19
N MET A 328 -15.59 -26.46 -28.13
CA MET A 328 -14.33 -26.59 -28.87
C MET A 328 -14.04 -25.35 -29.74
N LEU A 329 -15.07 -24.80 -30.40
CA LEU A 329 -14.94 -23.57 -31.16
C LEU A 329 -14.59 -22.39 -30.24
N SER A 330 -15.24 -22.30 -29.08
CA SER A 330 -14.96 -21.24 -28.11
C SER A 330 -13.54 -21.30 -27.53
N SER A 331 -13.07 -22.49 -27.15
CA SER A 331 -11.74 -22.68 -26.58
C SER A 331 -10.64 -22.50 -27.63
N SER A 332 -10.87 -22.98 -28.86
CA SER A 332 -9.93 -22.80 -29.97
C SER A 332 -9.81 -21.34 -30.39
N TYR A 333 -10.93 -20.60 -30.39
CA TYR A 333 -10.95 -19.17 -30.66
C TYR A 333 -10.18 -18.36 -29.62
N LEU A 334 -10.35 -18.67 -28.34
CA LEU A 334 -9.64 -17.99 -27.26
C LEU A 334 -8.15 -18.35 -27.23
N TRP A 335 -7.80 -19.58 -27.60
CA TRP A 335 -6.41 -19.95 -27.83
C TRP A 335 -5.80 -19.12 -28.97
N TYR A 336 -6.50 -18.97 -30.09
CA TYR A 336 -6.04 -18.11 -31.19
C TYR A 336 -5.82 -16.65 -30.75
N ARG A 337 -6.65 -16.14 -29.83
CA ARG A 337 -6.48 -14.81 -29.21
C ARG A 337 -5.36 -14.72 -28.17
N GLY A 338 -4.64 -15.81 -27.89
CA GLY A 338 -3.47 -15.83 -27.02
C GLY A 338 -3.75 -16.25 -25.57
N ASP A 339 -4.95 -16.73 -25.23
CA ASP A 339 -5.20 -17.28 -23.89
C ASP A 339 -4.56 -18.68 -23.76
N ILE A 340 -3.54 -18.77 -22.91
CA ILE A 340 -2.83 -20.02 -22.61
C ILE A 340 -3.75 -21.02 -21.88
N SER A 341 -4.70 -20.52 -21.08
CA SER A 341 -5.68 -21.37 -20.36
C SER A 341 -6.56 -22.11 -21.37
N ALA A 342 -6.96 -21.43 -22.44
CA ALA A 342 -7.77 -22.01 -23.52
C ALA A 342 -7.03 -23.10 -24.29
N LYS A 343 -5.70 -23.02 -24.43
CA LYS A 343 -4.87 -24.10 -25.01
C LYS A 343 -5.02 -25.40 -24.24
N TYR A 344 -4.92 -25.36 -22.91
CA TYR A 344 -5.02 -26.58 -22.09
C TYR A 344 -6.41 -27.21 -22.15
N LEU A 345 -7.45 -26.37 -22.17
CA LEU A 345 -8.83 -26.83 -22.27
C LEU A 345 -9.12 -27.48 -23.64
N THR A 346 -8.62 -26.90 -24.73
CA THR A 346 -8.69 -27.50 -26.08
C THR A 346 -7.91 -28.81 -26.17
N LEU A 347 -6.70 -28.89 -25.62
CA LEU A 347 -5.89 -30.11 -25.62
C LEU A 347 -6.46 -31.21 -24.71
N GLY A 348 -7.13 -30.84 -23.62
CA GLY A 348 -7.80 -31.78 -22.72
C GLY A 348 -9.10 -32.33 -23.31
N TRP A 349 -10.01 -31.45 -23.75
CA TRP A 349 -11.31 -31.85 -24.29
C TRP A 349 -11.23 -32.46 -25.69
N GLY A 350 -10.21 -32.12 -26.49
CA GLY A 350 -10.04 -32.64 -27.85
C GLY A 350 -10.14 -34.17 -27.95
N PRO A 351 -9.22 -34.92 -27.31
CA PRO A 351 -9.25 -36.38 -27.32
C PRO A 351 -10.56 -36.96 -26.78
N LEU A 352 -11.09 -36.43 -25.68
CA LEU A 352 -12.33 -36.93 -25.08
C LEU A 352 -13.54 -36.74 -26.01
N ILE A 353 -13.67 -35.57 -26.63
CA ILE A 353 -14.76 -35.28 -27.57
C ILE A 353 -14.65 -36.18 -28.81
N CYS A 354 -13.44 -36.39 -29.33
CA CYS A 354 -13.22 -37.34 -30.43
C CYS A 354 -13.64 -38.77 -30.05
N ILE A 355 -13.20 -39.27 -28.89
CA ILE A 355 -13.55 -40.63 -28.42
C ILE A 355 -15.06 -40.75 -28.19
N THR A 356 -15.68 -39.75 -27.58
CA THR A 356 -17.14 -39.72 -27.36
C THR A 356 -17.91 -39.64 -28.69
N GLY A 357 -17.40 -38.91 -29.68
CA GLY A 357 -17.96 -38.88 -31.03
C GLY A 357 -17.91 -40.25 -31.72
N VAL A 358 -16.79 -40.97 -31.59
CA VAL A 358 -16.68 -42.36 -32.08
C VAL A 358 -17.65 -43.28 -31.35
N MET A 359 -17.77 -43.16 -30.03
CA MET A 359 -18.75 -43.93 -29.24
C MET A 359 -20.18 -43.69 -29.72
N LEU A 360 -20.59 -42.43 -29.92
CA LEU A 360 -21.92 -42.10 -30.43
C LEU A 360 -22.14 -42.65 -31.84
N ALA A 361 -21.14 -42.57 -32.72
CA ALA A 361 -21.22 -43.16 -34.06
C ALA A 361 -21.34 -44.69 -34.01
N SER A 362 -20.65 -45.35 -33.08
CA SER A 362 -20.79 -46.79 -32.82
C SER A 362 -22.19 -47.14 -32.30
N LEU A 363 -22.80 -46.31 -31.45
CA LEU A 363 -24.19 -46.52 -30.99
C LEU A 363 -25.22 -46.36 -32.13
N LEU A 364 -24.90 -45.56 -33.16
CA LEU A 364 -25.69 -45.42 -34.39
C LEU A 364 -25.33 -46.48 -35.45
N ASP A 365 -24.52 -47.47 -35.09
CA ASP A 365 -24.10 -48.59 -35.92
C ASP A 365 -23.27 -48.24 -37.17
N TRP A 366 -22.52 -47.13 -37.15
CA TRP A 366 -21.65 -46.76 -38.27
C TRP A 366 -20.39 -47.62 -38.39
N PHE A 367 -19.91 -48.16 -37.26
CA PHE A 367 -18.66 -48.92 -37.18
C PHE A 367 -18.79 -50.21 -36.35
N GLY A 368 -20.01 -50.57 -35.96
CA GLY A 368 -20.28 -51.60 -34.95
C GLY A 368 -19.94 -51.14 -33.53
N TYR A 369 -20.63 -51.73 -32.54
CA TYR A 369 -20.35 -51.48 -31.13
C TYR A 369 -19.28 -52.44 -30.61
N TRP A 370 -18.27 -51.87 -29.95
CA TRP A 370 -17.23 -52.63 -29.26
C TRP A 370 -17.17 -52.25 -27.78
N GLY A 371 -17.24 -53.24 -26.88
CA GLY A 371 -17.33 -53.03 -25.43
C GLY A 371 -16.16 -52.25 -24.82
N GLY A 372 -14.99 -52.26 -25.46
CA GLY A 372 -13.83 -51.48 -25.02
C GLY A 372 -13.98 -49.97 -25.15
N ILE A 373 -14.95 -49.47 -25.93
CA ILE A 373 -15.11 -48.03 -26.20
C ILE A 373 -15.43 -47.22 -24.93
N LEU A 374 -16.14 -47.82 -23.96
CA LEU A 374 -16.48 -47.21 -22.67
C LEU A 374 -15.22 -46.98 -21.82
N TYR A 375 -14.28 -47.92 -21.83
CA TYR A 375 -13.01 -47.76 -21.12
C TYR A 375 -12.08 -46.78 -21.84
N LEU A 376 -12.12 -46.73 -23.17
CA LEU A 376 -11.38 -45.72 -23.93
C LEU A 376 -11.87 -44.31 -23.56
N GLN A 377 -13.19 -44.15 -23.40
CA GLN A 377 -13.79 -42.90 -22.90
C GLN A 377 -13.37 -42.59 -21.46
N ALA A 378 -13.36 -43.59 -20.56
CA ALA A 378 -12.84 -43.44 -19.21
C ALA A 378 -11.37 -42.97 -19.19
N GLY A 379 -10.52 -43.56 -20.04
CA GLY A 379 -9.15 -43.10 -20.25
C GLY A 379 -9.09 -41.66 -20.77
N GLY A 380 -10.00 -41.28 -21.66
CA GLY A 380 -10.20 -39.91 -22.13
C GLY A 380 -10.47 -38.92 -20.99
N PHE A 381 -11.39 -39.25 -20.07
CA PHE A 381 -11.60 -38.44 -18.85
C PHE A 381 -10.32 -38.35 -18.01
N GLY A 382 -9.57 -39.44 -17.88
CA GLY A 382 -8.31 -39.44 -17.15
C GLY A 382 -7.28 -38.46 -17.74
N VAL A 383 -7.09 -38.48 -19.06
CA VAL A 383 -6.19 -37.57 -19.78
C VAL A 383 -6.65 -36.13 -19.61
N GLU A 384 -7.94 -35.89 -19.86
CA GLU A 384 -8.56 -34.58 -19.74
C GLU A 384 -8.35 -33.95 -18.35
N LEU A 385 -8.65 -34.71 -17.30
CA LEU A 385 -8.53 -34.24 -15.93
C LEU A 385 -7.09 -33.89 -15.56
N LEU A 386 -6.11 -34.63 -16.07
CA LEU A 386 -4.68 -34.30 -15.89
C LEU A 386 -4.32 -32.99 -16.59
N PHE A 387 -4.77 -32.78 -17.83
CA PHE A 387 -4.55 -31.53 -18.56
C PHE A 387 -5.18 -30.33 -17.86
N LEU A 388 -6.44 -30.46 -17.42
CA LEU A 388 -7.13 -29.41 -16.68
C LEU A 388 -6.46 -29.12 -15.33
N SER A 389 -6.02 -30.15 -14.61
CA SER A 389 -5.29 -29.95 -13.34
C SER A 389 -3.93 -29.29 -13.56
N MET A 390 -3.23 -29.59 -14.66
CA MET A 390 -2.01 -28.90 -15.06
C MET A 390 -2.28 -27.43 -15.41
N ALA A 391 -3.37 -27.15 -16.12
CA ALA A 391 -3.78 -25.79 -16.50
C ALA A 391 -4.04 -24.92 -15.26
N VAL A 392 -4.74 -25.49 -14.29
CA VAL A 392 -5.01 -24.87 -13.00
C VAL A 392 -3.70 -24.61 -12.23
N ALA A 393 -2.80 -25.60 -12.16
CA ALA A 393 -1.51 -25.46 -11.47
C ALA A 393 -0.60 -24.39 -12.11
N GLU A 394 -0.58 -24.31 -13.44
CA GLU A 394 0.17 -23.28 -14.16
C GLU A 394 -0.38 -21.88 -13.85
N ARG A 395 -1.71 -21.74 -13.79
CA ARG A 395 -2.34 -20.47 -13.43
C ARG A 395 -2.00 -20.02 -12.01
N VAL A 396 -1.95 -20.94 -11.03
CA VAL A 396 -1.46 -20.63 -9.67
C VAL A 396 -0.04 -20.10 -9.72
N SER A 397 0.83 -20.81 -10.44
CA SER A 397 2.24 -20.49 -10.54
C SER A 397 2.43 -19.10 -11.16
N ARG A 398 1.66 -18.79 -12.21
CA ARG A 398 1.63 -17.47 -12.84
C ARG A 398 1.14 -16.38 -11.90
N SER A 399 0.01 -16.58 -11.22
CA SER A 399 -0.52 -15.58 -10.27
C SER A 399 0.46 -15.31 -9.12
N ARG A 400 1.15 -16.34 -8.63
CA ARG A 400 2.22 -16.18 -7.62
C ARG A 400 3.39 -15.38 -8.17
N ARG A 401 3.81 -15.65 -9.41
CA ARG A 401 4.92 -14.92 -10.06
C ARG A 401 4.58 -13.44 -10.26
N GLU A 402 3.35 -13.13 -10.70
CA GLU A 402 2.88 -11.76 -10.83
C GLU A 402 2.86 -11.03 -9.48
N LYS A 403 2.37 -11.68 -8.41
CA LYS A 403 2.42 -11.12 -7.05
C LYS A 403 3.85 -10.90 -6.54
N LEU A 404 4.76 -11.84 -6.81
CA LEU A 404 6.16 -11.73 -6.40
C LEU A 404 6.83 -10.53 -7.08
N ILE A 405 6.61 -10.35 -8.39
CA ILE A 405 7.13 -9.20 -9.15
C ILE A 405 6.57 -7.88 -8.59
N ALA A 406 5.27 -7.82 -8.29
CA ALA A 406 4.66 -6.64 -7.70
C ALA A 406 5.23 -6.32 -6.30
N GLN A 407 5.47 -7.34 -5.47
CA GLN A 407 6.12 -7.18 -4.16
C GLN A 407 7.57 -6.69 -4.28
N GLU A 408 8.32 -7.24 -5.24
CA GLU A 408 9.70 -6.81 -5.51
C GLU A 408 9.75 -5.34 -5.97
N GLN A 409 8.82 -4.93 -6.84
CA GLN A 409 8.69 -3.54 -7.27
C GLN A 409 8.33 -2.60 -6.10
N ALA A 410 7.39 -3.00 -5.24
CA ALA A 410 7.02 -2.22 -4.06
C ALA A 410 8.21 -2.04 -3.11
N LEU A 411 8.97 -3.11 -2.84
CA LEU A 411 10.17 -3.05 -2.00
C LEU A 411 11.26 -2.15 -2.62
N MET A 412 11.44 -2.21 -3.95
CA MET A 412 12.37 -1.31 -4.65
C MET A 412 11.96 0.17 -4.52
N MET A 413 10.66 0.48 -4.57
CA MET A 413 10.16 1.85 -4.39
C MET A 413 10.37 2.33 -2.94
N GLU A 414 10.10 1.47 -1.96
CA GLU A 414 10.34 1.78 -0.54
C GLU A 414 11.82 2.05 -0.25
N ASN A 415 12.72 1.19 -0.74
CA ASN A 415 14.16 1.39 -0.60
C ASN A 415 14.64 2.70 -1.24
N LYS A 416 14.10 3.07 -2.41
CA LYS A 416 14.42 4.36 -3.05
C LYS A 416 13.92 5.55 -2.22
N ALA A 417 12.73 5.47 -1.64
CA ALA A 417 12.18 6.50 -0.77
C ALA A 417 13.02 6.65 0.52
N GLN A 418 13.41 5.53 1.15
CA GLN A 418 14.32 5.57 2.30
C GLN A 418 15.66 6.23 1.96
N GLN A 419 16.22 5.92 0.78
CA GLN A 419 17.45 6.57 0.33
C GLN A 419 17.28 8.06 0.06
N SER A 420 16.16 8.52 -0.48
CA SER A 420 15.90 9.96 -0.65
C SER A 420 15.77 10.66 0.71
N TYR A 421 15.04 10.07 1.67
CA TYR A 421 14.94 10.63 3.02
C TYR A 421 16.28 10.68 3.75
N ALA A 422 17.12 9.64 3.61
CA ALA A 422 18.45 9.64 4.19
C ALA A 422 19.34 10.76 3.60
N ARG A 423 19.24 11.02 2.28
CA ARG A 423 19.95 12.12 1.63
C ARG A 423 19.44 13.49 2.09
N GLU A 424 18.13 13.67 2.23
CA GLU A 424 17.54 14.90 2.76
C GLU A 424 17.98 15.17 4.20
N ALA A 425 17.94 14.16 5.06
CA ALA A 425 18.44 14.26 6.44
C ALA A 425 19.93 14.62 6.49
N GLN A 426 20.76 14.03 5.62
CA GLN A 426 22.18 14.39 5.51
C GLN A 426 22.38 15.85 5.08
N MET A 427 21.61 16.32 4.10
CA MET A 427 21.66 17.73 3.67
C MET A 427 21.22 18.69 4.77
N GLN A 428 20.19 18.34 5.55
CA GLN A 428 19.74 19.14 6.70
C GLN A 428 20.81 19.24 7.79
N LEU A 429 21.49 18.13 8.10
CA LEU A 429 22.60 18.13 9.07
C LEU A 429 23.77 19.00 8.58
N GLN A 430 24.13 18.89 7.30
CA GLN A 430 25.17 19.74 6.71
C GLN A 430 24.79 21.22 6.73
N TRP A 431 23.53 21.55 6.44
CA TRP A 431 23.01 22.92 6.52
C TRP A 431 23.15 23.47 7.95
N LEU A 432 22.72 22.71 8.96
CA LEU A 432 22.78 23.12 10.35
C LEU A 432 24.23 23.38 10.80
N GLU A 433 25.17 22.54 10.37
CA GLU A 433 26.59 22.72 10.67
C GLU A 433 27.14 24.01 10.03
N MET A 434 26.79 24.28 8.77
CA MET A 434 27.18 25.51 8.07
C MET A 434 26.56 26.76 8.72
N GLU A 435 25.30 26.68 9.15
CA GLU A 435 24.62 27.76 9.86
C GLU A 435 25.32 28.05 11.19
N ARG A 436 25.69 27.00 11.93
CA ARG A 436 26.46 27.13 13.17
C ARG A 436 27.82 27.78 12.94
N GLN A 437 28.58 27.32 11.96
CA GLN A 437 29.88 27.91 11.61
C GLN A 437 29.75 29.39 11.21
N THR A 438 28.75 29.71 10.41
CA THR A 438 28.48 31.09 9.98
C THR A 438 28.13 31.97 11.17
N LYS A 439 27.31 31.47 12.10
CA LYS A 439 26.95 32.16 13.33
C LYS A 439 28.18 32.40 14.21
N ASP A 440 29.04 31.40 14.38
CA ASP A 440 30.27 31.52 15.18
C ASP A 440 31.22 32.57 14.57
N ILE A 441 31.43 32.54 13.25
CA ILE A 441 32.21 33.56 12.52
C ILE A 441 31.64 34.95 12.73
N LEU A 442 30.32 35.10 12.58
CA LEU A 442 29.65 36.39 12.76
C LEU A 442 29.79 36.90 14.20
N THR A 443 29.65 36.03 15.20
CA THR A 443 29.82 36.42 16.60
C THR A 443 31.24 36.90 16.89
N MET A 444 32.26 36.22 16.37
CA MET A 444 33.65 36.68 16.51
C MET A 444 33.90 38.04 15.86
N GLU A 445 33.31 38.29 14.69
CA GLU A 445 33.44 39.57 13.99
C GLU A 445 32.73 40.70 14.75
N VAL A 446 31.53 40.45 15.28
CA VAL A 446 30.80 41.41 16.12
C VAL A 446 31.60 41.73 17.38
N GLU A 447 32.16 40.72 18.05
CA GLU A 447 33.01 40.94 19.24
C GLU A 447 34.28 41.73 18.91
N ARG A 448 34.91 41.46 17.76
CA ARG A 448 36.07 42.21 17.27
C ARG A 448 35.72 43.68 17.06
N LYS A 449 34.64 43.95 16.32
CA LYS A 449 34.17 45.32 16.06
C LYS A 449 33.76 46.06 17.32
N THR A 450 33.12 45.36 18.25
CA THR A 450 32.73 45.94 19.54
C THR A 450 33.96 46.35 20.37
N ARG A 451 35.04 45.56 20.34
CA ARG A 451 36.31 45.91 21.00
C ARG A 451 37.00 47.11 20.35
N GLU A 452 37.08 47.14 19.02
CA GLU A 452 37.64 48.27 18.26
C GLU A 452 36.91 49.58 18.62
N LEU A 453 35.58 49.54 18.66
CA LEU A 453 34.76 50.71 18.97
C LEU A 453 34.98 51.23 20.41
N LYS A 454 35.05 50.32 21.40
CA LYS A 454 35.30 50.71 22.79
C LYS A 454 36.66 51.41 22.97
N LEU A 455 37.69 50.92 22.30
CA LEU A 455 39.03 51.54 22.35
C LEU A 455 39.03 52.94 21.73
N ALA A 456 38.36 53.10 20.58
CA ALA A 456 38.24 54.39 19.92
C ALA A 456 37.51 55.43 20.79
N LEU A 457 36.42 55.02 21.46
CA LEU A 457 35.67 55.89 22.37
C LEU A 457 36.53 56.39 23.54
N SER A 458 37.29 55.51 24.19
CA SER A 458 38.13 55.89 25.33
C SER A 458 39.24 56.88 24.94
N SER A 459 39.86 56.71 23.76
CA SER A 459 40.87 57.66 23.29
C SER A 459 40.28 59.04 22.97
N LEU A 460 39.04 59.08 22.48
CA LEU A 460 38.34 60.34 22.18
C LEU A 460 38.04 61.11 23.47
N GLU A 461 37.58 60.41 24.51
CA GLU A 461 37.30 61.00 25.83
C GLU A 461 38.55 61.64 26.44
N GLN A 462 39.70 60.96 26.37
CA GLN A 462 40.95 61.46 26.93
C GLN A 462 41.47 62.72 26.21
N ALA A 463 41.41 62.74 24.87
CA ALA A 463 41.83 63.90 24.08
C ALA A 463 40.97 65.16 24.37
N ASN A 464 39.69 64.96 24.66
CA ASN A 464 38.78 66.07 24.97
C ASN A 464 39.09 66.70 26.35
N LEU A 465 39.54 65.89 27.31
CA LEU A 465 39.91 66.36 28.65
C LEU A 465 41.14 67.29 28.61
N GLU A 466 42.18 66.91 27.86
CA GLU A 466 43.45 67.65 27.78
C GLU A 466 43.33 69.04 27.12
N LEU A 467 42.35 69.20 26.21
CA LEU A 467 42.09 70.48 25.53
C LEU A 467 41.47 71.53 26.47
N SER A 468 40.67 71.11 27.45
CA SER A 468 39.96 72.02 28.34
C SER A 468 40.89 72.73 29.33
N GLU A 469 42.00 72.12 29.75
CA GLU A 469 42.87 72.65 30.80
C GLU A 469 43.78 73.82 30.35
N ARG A 470 43.98 74.05 29.06
CA ARG A 470 44.96 75.04 28.53
C ARG A 470 44.44 76.48 28.37
N SER A 471 43.23 76.82 28.81
CA SER A 471 42.55 78.09 28.41
C SER A 471 42.21 79.09 29.54
N HIS A 472 42.79 78.99 30.75
CA HIS A 472 42.27 79.71 31.95
C HIS A 472 42.95 81.04 32.37
N THR A 473 44.02 81.52 31.71
CA THR A 473 44.77 82.73 32.15
C THR A 473 44.77 83.86 31.11
N ASP A 474 44.82 85.12 31.56
CA ASP A 474 44.98 86.30 30.68
C ASP A 474 46.42 86.40 30.16
N ALA A 475 46.57 86.63 28.86
CA ALA A 475 47.85 86.58 28.19
C ALA A 475 48.83 87.68 28.66
N LEU A 476 48.32 88.88 29.01
CA LEU A 476 49.12 90.05 29.35
C LEU A 476 49.42 90.14 30.86
N THR A 477 48.40 89.99 31.69
CA THR A 477 48.48 90.25 33.15
C THR A 477 48.74 88.99 33.97
N LYS A 478 48.61 87.80 33.38
CA LYS A 478 48.78 86.48 34.02
C LYS A 478 47.87 86.22 35.22
N VAL A 479 46.84 87.04 35.41
CA VAL A 479 45.70 86.73 36.30
C VAL A 479 44.64 85.93 35.53
N ALA A 480 43.54 85.52 36.17
CA ALA A 480 42.46 84.81 35.48
C ALA A 480 41.92 85.62 34.30
N ASN A 481 41.63 84.95 33.17
CA ASN A 481 40.87 85.60 32.11
C ASN A 481 39.38 85.64 32.47
N ARG A 482 38.61 86.46 31.74
CA ARG A 482 37.18 86.62 31.98
C ARG A 482 36.40 85.30 31.98
N GLY A 483 36.68 84.39 31.03
CA GLY A 483 35.98 83.11 30.96
C GLY A 483 36.17 82.26 32.22
N TYR A 484 37.40 82.16 32.72
CA TYR A 484 37.70 81.43 33.95
C TYR A 484 37.20 82.16 35.20
N LEU A 485 37.21 83.50 35.21
CA LEU A 485 36.64 84.31 36.29
C LEU A 485 35.13 84.09 36.40
N ASP A 486 34.39 84.13 35.28
CA ASP A 486 32.93 83.94 35.25
C ASP A 486 32.54 82.53 35.73
N GLU A 487 33.27 81.50 35.28
CA GLU A 487 33.08 80.11 35.73
C GLU A 487 33.31 79.97 37.25
N ARG A 488 34.43 80.50 37.75
CA ARG A 488 34.78 80.39 39.17
C ARG A 488 33.87 81.23 40.06
N LEU A 489 33.40 82.38 39.57
CA LEU A 489 32.45 83.23 40.27
C LEU A 489 31.07 82.57 40.39
N LEU A 490 30.61 81.86 39.35
CA LEU A 490 29.39 81.05 39.43
C LEU A 490 29.50 79.95 40.50
N HIS A 491 30.64 79.26 40.56
CA HIS A 491 30.89 78.27 41.61
C HIS A 491 30.99 78.90 43.00
N ALA A 492 31.60 80.08 43.12
CA ALA A 492 31.69 80.83 44.37
C ALA A 492 30.31 81.27 44.88
N LEU A 493 29.43 81.75 43.98
CA LEU A 493 28.04 82.11 44.29
C LEU A 493 27.24 80.91 44.79
N GLN A 494 27.27 79.78 44.05
CA GLN A 494 26.59 78.55 44.46
C GLN A 494 27.09 78.01 45.79
N ARG A 495 28.38 78.19 46.08
CA ARG A 495 28.97 77.82 47.35
C ARG A 495 28.50 78.75 48.48
N ALA A 496 28.54 80.06 48.26
CA ALA A 496 28.07 81.06 49.22
C ALA A 496 26.59 80.87 49.57
N GLN A 497 25.73 80.58 48.58
CA GLN A 497 24.31 80.26 48.77
C GLN A 497 24.11 79.00 49.63
N ARG A 498 24.85 77.92 49.33
CA ARG A 498 24.74 76.64 50.06
C ARG A 498 25.29 76.71 51.49
N GLU A 499 26.42 77.39 51.67
CA GLU A 499 27.10 77.49 52.97
C GLU A 499 26.62 78.71 53.78
N GLN A 500 25.71 79.53 53.25
CA GLN A 500 25.22 80.78 53.85
C GLN A 500 26.38 81.70 54.25
N GLN A 501 27.39 81.81 53.37
CA GLN A 501 28.58 82.64 53.55
C GLN A 501 28.45 83.94 52.76
N SER A 502 29.11 84.99 53.24
CA SER A 502 29.22 86.24 52.50
C SER A 502 30.06 86.07 51.22
N LEU A 503 29.69 86.77 50.17
CA LEU A 503 30.45 86.92 48.93
C LEU A 503 30.62 88.42 48.67
N ALA A 504 31.87 88.83 48.46
CA ALA A 504 32.20 90.17 48.01
C ALA A 504 32.64 90.13 46.55
N ILE A 505 32.13 91.05 45.74
CA ILE A 505 32.65 91.37 44.41
C ILE A 505 33.19 92.80 44.44
N MET A 506 34.43 92.96 44.01
CA MET A 506 35.08 94.25 43.86
C MET A 506 35.39 94.47 42.39
N MET A 507 34.81 95.52 41.82
CA MET A 507 35.23 96.02 40.51
C MET A 507 36.26 97.13 40.71
N LEU A 508 37.41 96.99 40.07
CA LEU A 508 38.54 97.89 40.19
C LEU A 508 38.85 98.48 38.82
N ASP A 509 38.97 99.81 38.75
CA ASP A 509 39.30 100.52 37.52
C ASP A 509 40.40 101.55 37.78
N ILE A 510 41.36 101.60 36.85
CA ILE A 510 42.50 102.52 36.92
C ILE A 510 42.05 103.92 36.46
N ASP A 511 42.11 104.87 37.38
CA ASP A 511 41.67 106.24 37.13
C ASP A 511 42.53 106.91 36.06
N HIS A 512 41.87 107.55 35.09
CA HIS A 512 42.52 108.25 33.98
C HIS A 512 43.46 107.38 33.11
N PHE A 513 43.25 106.05 33.06
CA PHE A 513 44.12 105.13 32.28
C PHE A 513 44.23 105.50 30.79
N LYS A 514 43.15 105.95 30.15
CA LYS A 514 43.20 106.44 28.78
C LYS A 514 44.15 107.64 28.62
N LYS A 515 44.14 108.57 29.58
CA LYS A 515 45.06 109.73 29.59
C LYS A 515 46.51 109.29 29.82
N LEU A 516 46.74 108.29 30.67
CA LEU A 516 48.08 107.67 30.82
C LEU A 516 48.59 107.10 29.49
N ASN A 517 47.73 106.39 28.75
CA ASN A 517 48.07 105.86 27.43
C ASN A 517 48.30 106.96 26.39
N ASP A 518 47.48 108.02 26.41
CA ASP A 518 47.59 109.13 25.47
C ASP A 518 48.86 109.97 25.74
N ASP A 519 49.24 110.14 27.01
CA ASP A 519 50.40 110.95 27.42
C ASP A 519 51.74 110.18 27.34
N TYR A 520 51.75 108.86 27.56
CA TYR A 520 53.00 108.05 27.68
C TYR A 520 53.08 106.83 26.75
N GLY A 521 52.02 106.51 26.00
CA GLY A 521 51.96 105.40 25.05
C GLY A 521 51.50 104.06 25.64
N HIS A 522 50.89 103.21 24.81
CA HIS A 522 50.29 101.93 25.21
C HIS A 522 51.25 100.96 25.92
N GLN A 523 52.54 100.99 25.60
CA GLN A 523 53.52 100.11 26.24
C GLN A 523 53.70 100.45 27.74
N VAL A 524 53.63 101.73 28.10
CA VAL A 524 53.67 102.19 29.50
C VAL A 524 52.36 101.83 30.21
N GLY A 525 51.23 101.87 29.49
CA GLY A 525 49.94 101.37 29.96
C GLY A 525 49.95 99.87 30.26
N ASP A 526 50.53 99.05 29.39
CA ASP A 526 50.65 97.60 29.58
C ASP A 526 51.55 97.27 30.78
N GLU A 527 52.69 97.98 30.93
CA GLU A 527 53.55 97.87 32.11
C GLU A 527 52.80 98.24 33.40
N CYS A 528 51.97 99.30 33.36
CA CYS A 528 51.10 99.70 34.47
C CYS A 528 50.08 98.60 34.82
N LEU A 529 49.38 98.04 33.82
CA LEU A 529 48.42 96.96 34.02
C LEU A 529 49.07 95.71 34.61
N GLN A 530 50.29 95.38 34.19
CA GLN A 530 51.04 94.25 34.75
C GLN A 530 51.43 94.48 36.22
N HIS A 531 51.90 95.68 36.58
CA HIS A 531 52.25 96.00 37.97
C HIS A 531 51.03 96.03 38.87
N VAL A 532 49.93 96.62 38.42
CA VAL A 532 48.66 96.65 39.15
C VAL A 532 48.09 95.24 39.33
N ALA A 533 48.12 94.41 38.28
CA ALA A 533 47.68 93.01 38.36
C ALA A 533 48.54 92.16 39.32
N GLN A 534 49.86 92.34 39.30
CA GLN A 534 50.76 91.69 40.25
C GLN A 534 50.50 92.13 41.69
N LEU A 535 50.23 93.43 41.89
CA LEU A 535 49.87 93.97 43.20
C LEU A 535 48.55 93.35 43.68
N PHE A 536 47.51 93.30 42.85
CA PHE A 536 46.25 92.66 43.21
C PHE A 536 46.43 91.19 43.58
N LYS A 537 47.27 90.46 42.85
CA LYS A 537 47.60 89.06 43.18
C LYS A 537 48.25 88.89 44.55
N GLN A 538 48.98 89.89 45.06
CA GLN A 538 49.55 89.85 46.42
C GLN A 538 48.49 89.97 47.52
N PHE A 539 47.36 90.64 47.23
CA PHE A 539 46.23 90.77 48.15
C PHE A 539 45.32 89.53 48.15
N VAL A 540 45.40 88.69 47.12
CA VAL A 540 44.63 87.43 46.98
C VAL A 540 45.48 86.25 47.45
N THR A 541 45.42 85.93 48.74
CA THR A 541 46.26 84.89 49.36
C THR A 541 45.55 83.56 49.60
N ARG A 542 44.22 83.49 49.43
CA ARG A 542 43.41 82.30 49.69
C ARG A 542 43.00 81.63 48.38
N ASP A 543 43.02 80.29 48.34
CA ASP A 543 42.62 79.49 47.16
C ASP A 543 41.15 79.68 46.73
N CYS A 544 40.32 80.24 47.62
CA CYS A 544 38.92 80.54 47.38
C CYS A 544 38.67 81.97 46.85
N ASP A 545 39.69 82.83 46.86
CA ASP A 545 39.60 84.20 46.37
C ASP A 545 40.27 84.27 44.99
N LEU A 546 39.77 85.08 44.08
CA LEU A 546 40.29 85.15 42.72
C LEU A 546 40.28 86.58 42.19
N VAL A 547 41.41 86.99 41.61
CA VAL A 547 41.50 88.18 40.77
C VAL A 547 41.55 87.77 39.29
N GLY A 548 40.73 88.43 38.48
CA GLY A 548 40.74 88.29 37.03
C GLY A 548 40.73 89.65 36.33
N ARG A 549 41.25 89.68 35.11
CA ARG A 549 41.12 90.84 34.24
C ARG A 549 39.74 90.77 33.56
N TYR A 550 38.88 91.72 33.87
CA TYR A 550 37.49 91.72 33.39
C TYR A 550 37.40 92.27 31.96
N GLY A 551 38.18 93.32 31.66
CA GLY A 551 38.35 93.86 30.31
C GLY A 551 39.16 95.15 30.31
N GLY A 552 40.06 95.35 29.34
CA GLY A 552 40.85 96.59 29.25
C GLY A 552 41.65 96.87 30.53
N GLU A 553 41.32 97.96 31.21
CA GLU A 553 41.86 98.43 32.49
C GLU A 553 41.07 98.01 33.73
N GLU A 554 39.99 97.24 33.54
CA GLU A 554 39.09 96.79 34.59
C GLU A 554 39.52 95.42 35.12
N PHE A 555 39.59 95.32 36.44
CA PHE A 555 39.85 94.10 37.17
C PHE A 555 38.67 93.77 38.07
N CYS A 556 38.39 92.49 38.21
CA CYS A 556 37.37 92.00 39.13
C CYS A 556 38.02 91.04 40.12
N LEU A 557 37.72 91.28 41.38
CA LEU A 557 38.18 90.48 42.50
C LEU A 557 36.97 89.99 43.28
N PHE A 558 36.87 88.68 43.52
CA PHE A 558 35.86 88.15 44.42
C PHE A 558 36.47 87.48 45.64
N ILE A 559 35.78 87.59 46.78
CA ILE A 559 36.23 87.08 48.08
C ILE A 559 35.08 86.39 48.81
N LEU A 560 35.37 85.21 49.35
CA LEU A 560 34.39 84.38 50.06
C LEU A 560 34.59 84.41 51.59
N GLY A 561 33.48 84.55 52.30
CA GLY A 561 33.36 84.37 53.75
C GLY A 561 34.02 85.46 54.60
N GLN A 562 34.22 86.67 54.06
CA GLN A 562 34.76 87.80 54.80
C GLN A 562 33.65 88.78 55.24
N THR A 563 33.86 89.47 56.36
CA THR A 563 32.92 90.50 56.87
C THR A 563 33.01 91.78 56.05
N LEU A 564 31.95 92.60 56.05
CA LEU A 564 31.93 93.87 55.31
C LEU A 564 33.12 94.77 55.68
N SER A 565 33.42 94.92 56.98
CA SER A 565 34.53 95.75 57.45
C SER A 565 35.87 95.26 56.90
N THR A 566 36.14 93.95 56.97
CA THR A 566 37.38 93.36 56.44
C THR A 566 37.50 93.50 54.92
N THR A 567 36.38 93.42 54.20
CA THR A 567 36.34 93.61 52.75
C THR A 567 36.61 95.08 52.37
N LEU A 568 36.02 96.03 53.09
CA LEU A 568 36.26 97.46 52.87
C LEU A 568 37.69 97.86 53.25
N ASP A 569 38.22 97.33 54.36
CA ASP A 569 39.62 97.52 54.74
C ASP A 569 40.56 97.00 53.65
N LEU A 570 40.26 95.83 53.09
CA LEU A 570 41.04 95.27 51.98
C LEU A 570 40.95 96.15 50.72
N ALA A 571 39.75 96.59 50.33
CA ALA A 571 39.57 97.49 49.19
C ALA A 571 40.34 98.80 49.39
N GLU A 572 40.29 99.39 50.59
CA GLU A 572 41.01 100.62 50.91
C GLU A 572 42.53 100.41 50.94
N ASN A 573 42.99 99.26 51.44
CA ASN A 573 44.41 98.88 51.39
C ASN A 573 44.91 98.71 49.95
N ILE A 574 44.10 98.08 49.08
CA ILE A 574 44.41 97.94 47.65
C ILE A 574 44.50 99.34 47.01
N ARG A 575 43.52 100.21 47.28
CA ARG A 575 43.50 101.60 46.78
C ARG A 575 44.72 102.41 47.22
N GLN A 576 45.06 102.34 48.50
CA GLN A 576 46.24 103.02 49.05
C GLN A 576 47.54 102.46 48.48
N ALA A 577 47.64 101.14 48.32
CA ALA A 577 48.81 100.50 47.75
C ALA A 577 49.02 100.93 46.29
N VAL A 578 47.94 101.01 45.49
CA VAL A 578 48.03 101.53 44.12
C VAL A 578 48.44 103.00 44.09
N SER A 579 47.89 103.85 44.99
CA SER A 579 48.27 105.27 45.07
C SER A 579 49.74 105.52 45.42
N ARG A 580 50.44 104.50 45.93
CA ARG A 580 51.86 104.55 46.30
C ARG A 580 52.77 103.89 45.24
N ILE A 581 52.21 103.43 44.12
CA ILE A 581 53.02 102.87 43.03
C ILE A 581 53.83 104.02 42.41
N GLU A 582 55.14 103.99 42.64
CA GLU A 582 56.09 104.84 41.94
C GLU A 582 56.50 104.13 40.64
N CYS A 583 56.17 104.72 39.49
CA CYS A 583 56.66 104.24 38.22
C CYS A 583 58.17 104.52 38.12
N GLN A 584 59.00 103.48 38.24
CA GLN A 584 60.48 103.57 38.25
C GLN A 584 61.11 104.36 37.08
N ARG A 585 60.37 104.54 35.98
CA ARG A 585 60.83 105.20 34.75
C ARG A 585 60.38 106.66 34.60
N TYR A 586 59.39 107.10 35.38
CA TYR A 586 58.80 108.44 35.33
C TYR A 586 58.33 108.85 36.73
N SER A 587 59.11 109.71 37.41
CA SER A 587 58.87 110.12 38.81
C SER A 587 57.63 110.98 39.04
N ASP A 588 57.00 111.49 37.97
CA ASP A 588 55.84 112.40 38.05
C ASP A 588 54.49 111.70 37.78
N ILE A 589 54.47 110.39 37.56
CA ILE A 589 53.24 109.64 37.31
C ILE A 589 52.65 109.15 38.64
N SER A 590 51.47 109.66 38.99
CA SER A 590 50.66 109.14 40.10
C SER A 590 49.46 108.37 39.54
N ILE A 591 49.38 107.08 39.85
CA ILE A 591 48.25 106.22 39.44
C ILE A 591 47.33 106.05 40.62
N THR A 592 46.03 106.17 40.38
CA THR A 592 45.00 105.95 41.39
C THR A 592 43.95 104.98 40.83
N ILE A 593 43.19 104.34 41.72
CA ILE A 593 42.09 103.45 41.31
C ILE A 593 40.82 103.83 42.03
N SER A 594 39.71 103.65 41.32
CA SER A 594 38.38 103.65 41.90
C SER A 594 37.94 102.21 42.10
N ILE A 595 37.32 101.92 43.25
CA ILE A 595 36.84 100.57 43.59
C ILE A 595 35.37 100.62 43.95
N GLY A 596 34.57 99.78 43.30
CA GLY A 596 33.19 99.50 43.67
C GLY A 596 33.06 98.15 44.34
N VAL A 597 32.49 98.11 45.55
CA VAL A 597 32.33 96.88 46.33
C VAL A 597 30.85 96.53 46.45
N CYS A 598 30.47 95.34 46.01
CA CYS A 598 29.20 94.69 46.38
C CYS A 598 29.49 93.60 47.39
N TRP A 599 28.85 93.66 48.56
CA TRP A 599 29.01 92.67 49.62
C TRP A 599 27.64 92.20 50.10
N GLY A 600 27.49 90.91 50.33
CA GLY A 600 26.28 90.36 50.92
C GLY A 600 26.33 88.83 51.07
N ILE A 601 25.31 88.27 51.70
CA ILE A 601 25.06 86.83 51.70
C ILE A 601 24.05 86.58 50.57
N PRO A 602 24.42 85.91 49.48
CA PRO A 602 23.55 85.76 48.32
C PRO A 602 22.34 84.86 48.65
N GLU A 603 21.16 85.32 48.27
CA GLU A 603 19.91 84.54 48.32
C GLU A 603 19.88 83.52 47.16
N PRO A 604 19.08 82.45 47.23
CA PRO A 604 18.99 81.45 46.17
C PRO A 604 18.71 82.01 44.76
N GLU A 605 18.00 83.14 44.69
CA GLU A 605 17.63 83.83 43.45
C GLU A 605 18.70 84.81 42.94
N THR A 606 19.71 85.15 43.75
CA THR A 606 20.79 86.06 43.36
C THR A 606 21.56 85.49 42.17
N ARG A 607 21.77 86.30 41.13
CA ARG A 607 22.58 85.93 39.97
C ARG A 607 23.94 86.61 39.99
N VAL A 608 24.91 86.01 39.30
CA VAL A 608 26.25 86.58 39.13
C VAL A 608 26.17 87.97 38.50
N GLU A 609 25.28 88.13 37.51
CA GLU A 609 25.09 89.40 36.80
C GLU A 609 24.64 90.53 37.74
N ASP A 610 23.80 90.23 38.72
CA ASP A 610 23.28 91.21 39.68
C ASP A 610 24.40 91.73 40.59
N LEU A 611 25.26 90.84 41.08
CA LEU A 611 26.39 91.19 41.94
C LEU A 611 27.43 92.03 41.20
N ILE A 612 27.72 91.69 39.95
CA ILE A 612 28.63 92.49 39.10
C ILE A 612 28.01 93.86 38.83
N SER A 613 26.74 93.93 38.44
CA SER A 613 26.05 95.19 38.15
C SER A 613 26.01 96.14 39.37
N ASN A 614 25.84 95.57 40.57
CA ASN A 614 25.88 96.32 41.82
C ASN A 614 27.29 96.85 42.14
N ALA A 615 28.32 96.03 41.94
CA ALA A 615 29.71 96.46 42.09
C ALA A 615 30.09 97.55 41.08
N ASP A 616 29.66 97.43 39.82
CA ASP A 616 29.84 98.45 38.79
C ASP A 616 29.13 99.76 39.13
N SER A 617 27.92 99.69 39.67
CA SER A 617 27.18 100.88 40.12
C SER A 617 27.90 101.58 41.27
N ALA A 618 28.50 100.84 42.20
CA ALA A 618 29.35 101.41 43.24
C ALA A 618 30.63 102.02 42.65
N LEU A 619 31.26 101.36 41.68
CA LEU A 619 32.44 101.88 40.99
C LEU A 619 32.14 103.19 40.24
N TYR A 620 30.97 103.29 39.62
CA TYR A 620 30.50 104.50 38.98
C TYR A 620 30.37 105.66 39.99
N ARG A 621 29.78 105.41 41.17
CA ARG A 621 29.74 106.40 42.26
C ARG A 621 31.15 106.82 42.68
N ALA A 622 32.09 105.89 42.76
CA ALA A 622 33.47 106.18 43.14
C ALA A 622 34.14 107.13 42.13
N LYS A 623 33.95 106.86 40.83
CA LYS A 623 34.45 107.72 39.74
C LYS A 623 33.79 109.10 39.74
N PHE A 624 32.47 109.17 40.00
CA PHE A 624 31.72 110.42 40.00
C PHE A 624 32.07 111.32 41.20
N ASN A 625 32.21 110.74 42.39
CA ASN A 625 32.45 111.50 43.62
C ASN A 625 33.86 112.07 43.76
N GLY A 626 34.73 111.88 42.75
CA GLY A 626 36.06 112.47 42.68
C GLY A 626 37.20 111.46 42.55
N ARG A 627 36.91 110.19 42.19
CA ARG A 627 37.90 109.12 41.96
C ARG A 627 38.73 108.79 43.20
N ASN A 628 39.70 107.88 43.05
CA ASN A 628 40.65 107.45 44.08
C ASN A 628 39.98 107.14 45.42
N ARG A 629 38.89 106.37 45.38
CA ARG A 629 38.08 106.01 46.56
C ARG A 629 37.43 104.65 46.41
N VAL A 630 36.98 104.14 47.55
CA VAL A 630 36.12 102.96 47.65
C VAL A 630 34.70 103.42 47.90
N GLU A 631 33.77 102.98 47.06
CA GLU A 631 32.33 103.07 47.33
C GLU A 631 31.78 101.65 47.43
N TYR A 632 30.79 101.46 48.28
CA TYR A 632 30.15 100.15 48.45
C TYR A 632 28.63 100.26 48.30
N CYS A 633 28.01 99.14 47.95
CA CYS A 633 26.59 98.91 48.13
C CYS A 633 26.41 97.78 49.14
N ASP A 634 25.67 98.08 50.20
CA ASP A 634 25.05 97.08 51.05
C ASP A 634 23.65 96.85 50.50
N GLU A 635 23.19 95.62 50.52
CA GLU A 635 21.86 95.17 50.06
C GLU A 635 21.66 94.84 48.58
N ILE A 636 21.60 93.53 48.33
CA ILE A 636 20.80 92.84 47.31
C ILE A 636 19.30 92.93 47.71
N LYS A 637 18.80 94.10 48.13
CA LYS A 637 17.38 94.30 48.51
C LYS A 637 16.67 95.53 47.93
N ASP A 638 17.36 96.38 47.17
CA ASP A 638 16.68 97.41 46.36
C ASP A 638 16.60 96.98 44.89
N ALA A 639 15.78 95.97 44.62
CA ALA A 639 15.09 95.93 43.34
C ALA A 639 13.96 96.98 43.41
N ILE A 640 14.06 97.99 42.53
CA ILE A 640 13.03 98.97 42.12
C ILE A 640 13.08 100.32 42.87
N ILE A 641 13.66 101.32 42.20
CA ILE A 641 13.34 102.78 42.06
C ILE A 641 14.70 103.42 41.69
N ASP A 642 15.12 103.52 40.42
CA ASP A 642 14.65 104.53 39.47
C ASP A 642 14.92 104.02 38.04
N ALA A 643 13.87 103.50 37.42
CA ALA A 643 13.74 103.46 35.98
C ALA A 643 12.93 104.71 35.57
N ASP A 644 13.54 105.89 35.65
CA ASP A 644 13.03 107.13 35.04
C ASP A 644 14.14 108.20 35.00
N LEU A 645 15.17 107.97 34.19
CA LEU A 645 15.99 109.02 33.58
C LEU A 645 16.64 108.46 32.30
N VAL A 646 15.78 108.27 31.30
CA VAL A 646 16.14 107.99 29.92
C VAL A 646 16.20 109.33 29.16
N HIS A 647 17.26 109.49 28.35
CA HIS A 647 17.54 110.54 27.35
C HIS A 647 18.22 111.85 27.81
N LEU A 648 19.56 111.89 27.73
CA LEU A 648 20.32 112.74 26.79
C LEU A 648 21.79 112.32 26.68
#